data_AF-A0A1D8IQY7-F1
#
_entry.id   AF-A0A1D8IQY7-F1
#
_cell.length_a   1.000
_cell.length_b   1.000
_cell.length_c   1.000
_cell.angle_alpha   90.00
_cell.angle_beta   90.00
_cell.angle_gamma   90.00
#
_symmetry.space_group_name_H-M   'P 1'
#
loop_
_entity.id
_entity.type
_entity.pdbx_description
1 polymer ?
#
loop_
_entity_poly.entity_id
_entity_poly.type
_entity_poly.pdbx_seq_one_letter_code
_entity_poly.pdbx_strand_id
1 'polypeptide(L)'
;MALDGPLNVAAGRNLTLDTTGAVTQTAGLTAGNLLLQGGGPVTLTNAGNAVGTVAGTTGALELVDTNGLTVGTVGGVVGLTATGDVGLNAPSLSLTNALNGKAGATLRLSPLNTSASIGLAGGSGTYTLTTSDLSNISNFGVIEIGSTTGTGQITLGSTGLTVPAMTDLSLLSGGTGSGGVALNGALTLGAGKNLQIDTTGAVTQTAGLTAGNLLLQGGGPVTLTNAGNAVGTVAGTTGALDLVDTNGLTVGTVGGVVGLTATGDVGLQTGSGGLALNADVNVGSNLLKLDTTGAVTQTAGLTAGNLLLQGGGPVTLTNAGNAVGTVAGTTGALDLVDTNGLTVGTVGGVVGLTATGDVGLQTGSGGLALNADVNVGSNLLKLDTTGAVTQTAGLTAGNLLLQGGGPVTLTNAGNAVGTVAGTTGALDLVDTNGLTVGTVGGVAGLTATGDVGLQTGSGGLALNADVNVGSNLLKLDTTGAVTQTAGLTAGNLLLQGGGPVTLTNAGNAVGTMAGTTGALDLVDTNGLTVGTVGGVAGLTATGDVGLQTGSGGLALNADVNVGSNLLKLDTTGAVTQTAGLTAGNLLLQGGGPVTLTNAGNAVGTVAGTTGALDLVDTNGLTVGTVGGVAGLTATGDVGLQTGSGGLALNADVNVGSNLLKLDTTGAVTQTAGLTAGNLLLQGGGPVTLTNAGNAVGTVAGTTGALELVDTNGLTVGTVGGVVGLTATGDVGLNAPSLSLTNALNGNAGATLRLSPLNTSASIGLAGGSGTYTLTTSDLSNISNFGVIEIGSTTGTGQITLGSAGLTVPAMTDLSLLSGGTGSGGVALNGALTLGAGKNLQIDTTGAVTQTVGSANNPGINANSVRIQGGTLSLGNIHSKSLVAKASGVVTLNGTLGATDNGNALIVVTEGGFENNAGSSALVTPNGRWLVYLGSQNLPLKENGLGKNELFGYAWADNPNEIPSGNYFIYPEGVRLTTILGGGASNAAYSESLGYFQPNAITTRVKWPSPQPVDRFISTLLTGVKNQRDTAVTCKRSASASQIVCVTE
;
A
#
# COMPACT_ATOMS: atom_id res chain seq x y z
N MET A 1 30.31 100.27 10.59
CA MET A 1 29.48 101.48 10.66
C MET A 1 28.17 101.11 11.35
N ALA A 2 27.83 101.71 12.48
CA ALA A 2 26.57 101.46 13.17
C ALA A 2 25.57 102.59 12.86
N LEU A 3 24.35 102.24 12.46
CA LEU A 3 23.25 103.15 12.18
C LEU A 3 22.27 103.15 13.36
N ASP A 4 22.61 103.92 14.39
CA ASP A 4 21.90 103.90 15.67
C ASP A 4 20.79 104.96 15.83
N GLY A 5 20.76 105.95 14.94
CA GLY A 5 19.70 106.96 14.86
C GLY A 5 18.88 106.83 13.58
N PRO A 6 17.60 107.26 13.58
CA PRO A 6 16.78 107.24 12.37
C PRO A 6 17.44 108.06 11.27
N LEU A 7 17.63 107.44 10.10
CA LEU A 7 18.27 108.08 8.96
C LEU A 7 17.20 108.37 7.91
N ASN A 8 16.89 109.64 7.67
CA ASN A 8 15.87 110.06 6.70
C ASN A 8 16.53 110.92 5.61
N VAL A 9 16.57 110.41 4.38
CA VAL A 9 17.13 111.09 3.22
C VAL A 9 16.01 111.74 2.40
N ALA A 10 16.15 113.04 2.14
CA ALA A 10 15.18 113.80 1.36
C ALA A 10 14.91 113.18 -0.02
N ALA A 11 13.66 113.26 -0.47
CA ALA A 11 13.22 112.74 -1.76
C ALA A 11 14.11 113.21 -2.93
N GLY A 12 14.48 112.28 -3.82
CA GLY A 12 15.33 112.55 -4.98
C GLY A 12 16.85 112.55 -4.72
N ARG A 13 17.30 112.31 -3.47
CA ARG A 13 18.72 112.10 -3.15
C ARG A 13 19.04 110.63 -2.90
N ASN A 14 20.29 110.24 -3.17
CA ASN A 14 20.79 108.90 -2.87
C ASN A 14 21.40 108.88 -1.46
N LEU A 15 21.13 107.82 -0.71
CA LEU A 15 21.94 107.44 0.43
C LEU A 15 23.09 106.56 -0.05
N THR A 16 24.34 106.98 0.17
CA THR A 16 25.50 106.14 -0.12
C THR A 16 26.08 105.61 1.19
N LEU A 17 26.16 104.28 1.30
CA LEU A 17 26.93 103.59 2.33
C LEU A 17 28.24 103.13 1.70
N ASP A 18 29.31 103.89 1.89
CA ASP A 18 30.65 103.56 1.37
C ASP A 18 31.56 103.11 2.51
N THR A 19 31.64 101.80 2.74
CA THR A 19 32.51 101.24 3.78
C THR A 19 32.95 99.82 3.46
N THR A 20 34.21 99.53 3.81
CA THR A 20 34.80 98.18 3.75
C THR A 20 34.48 97.36 5.00
N GLY A 21 34.01 98.00 6.08
CA GLY A 21 33.62 97.34 7.34
C GLY A 21 32.13 97.00 7.38
N ALA A 22 31.72 96.17 8.35
CA ALA A 22 30.32 95.78 8.51
C ALA A 22 29.40 96.99 8.82
N VAL A 23 28.25 97.07 8.16
CA VAL A 23 27.15 97.99 8.49
C VAL A 23 26.11 97.25 9.31
N THR A 24 25.81 97.76 10.50
CA THR A 24 24.73 97.26 11.37
C THR A 24 23.74 98.37 11.66
N GLN A 25 22.49 98.01 11.94
CA GLN A 25 21.40 98.96 12.12
C GLN A 25 20.59 98.64 13.37
N THR A 26 20.26 99.69 14.15
CA THR A 26 19.28 99.59 15.24
C THR A 26 18.06 100.48 15.02
N ALA A 27 18.18 101.59 14.27
CA ALA A 27 17.08 102.49 13.94
C ALA A 27 16.69 102.47 12.44
N GLY A 28 15.43 102.74 12.12
CA GLY A 28 14.90 102.67 10.75
C GLY A 28 15.55 103.65 9.76
N LEU A 29 15.61 103.24 8.49
CA LEU A 29 16.19 103.98 7.38
C LEU A 29 15.11 104.32 6.34
N THR A 30 14.95 105.60 5.97
CA THR A 30 14.09 106.04 4.87
C THR A 30 14.95 106.67 3.78
N ALA A 31 14.98 106.07 2.59
CA ALA A 31 15.73 106.58 1.44
C ALA A 31 15.09 106.19 0.10
N GLY A 32 14.88 107.14 -0.80
CA GLY A 32 14.37 106.82 -2.15
C GLY A 32 15.31 105.87 -2.91
N ASN A 33 16.62 106.13 -2.82
CA ASN A 33 17.66 105.28 -3.40
C ASN A 33 18.77 104.99 -2.40
N LEU A 34 19.23 103.74 -2.33
CA LEU A 34 20.34 103.25 -1.54
C LEU A 34 21.47 102.76 -2.45
N LEU A 35 22.64 103.36 -2.31
CA LEU A 35 23.86 102.99 -3.02
C LEU A 35 24.84 102.34 -2.04
N LEU A 36 25.20 101.08 -2.30
CA LEU A 36 26.18 100.33 -1.50
C LEU A 36 27.55 100.39 -2.17
N GLN A 37 28.56 100.85 -1.45
CA GLN A 37 29.95 100.98 -1.91
C GLN A 37 30.91 100.48 -0.83
N GLY A 38 32.12 100.11 -1.22
CA GLY A 38 33.18 99.69 -0.30
C GLY A 38 33.22 98.19 0.02
N GLY A 39 32.20 97.39 -0.32
CA GLY A 39 32.28 95.93 -0.26
C GLY A 39 32.19 95.28 1.14
N GLY A 40 31.96 96.05 2.20
CA GLY A 40 31.64 95.52 3.53
C GLY A 40 30.22 94.88 3.57
N PRO A 41 29.96 93.93 4.50
CA PRO A 41 28.63 93.36 4.67
C PRO A 41 27.65 94.37 5.28
N VAL A 42 26.38 94.32 4.89
CA VAL A 42 25.34 95.28 5.23
C VAL A 42 24.11 94.57 5.80
N THR A 43 23.77 94.88 7.05
CA THR A 43 22.58 94.33 7.73
C THR A 43 21.63 95.47 8.10
N LEU A 44 20.53 95.56 7.35
CA LEU A 44 19.46 96.54 7.44
C LEU A 44 18.12 95.83 7.72
N THR A 45 18.01 95.24 8.91
CA THR A 45 16.88 94.37 9.27
C THR A 45 15.80 95.07 10.09
N ASN A 46 15.90 96.39 10.31
CA ASN A 46 14.88 97.14 11.02
C ASN A 46 13.57 97.16 10.22
N ALA A 47 12.46 96.76 10.84
CA ALA A 47 11.14 96.70 10.20
C ALA A 47 10.56 98.07 9.78
N GLY A 48 11.19 99.19 10.15
CA GLY A 48 10.83 100.54 9.73
C GLY A 48 11.63 101.06 8.53
N ASN A 49 12.44 100.22 7.88
CA ASN A 49 13.15 100.58 6.68
C ASN A 49 12.19 100.80 5.50
N ALA A 50 12.47 101.83 4.71
CA ALA A 50 11.68 102.26 3.57
C ALA A 50 12.63 102.69 2.46
N VAL A 51 13.13 101.73 1.68
CA VAL A 51 14.05 101.93 0.55
C VAL A 51 13.32 101.70 -0.78
N GLY A 52 13.50 102.58 -1.76
CA GLY A 52 12.89 102.42 -3.09
C GLY A 52 13.74 101.55 -4.01
N THR A 53 14.94 102.05 -4.35
CA THR A 53 15.88 101.36 -5.24
C THR A 53 17.21 101.10 -4.53
N VAL A 54 17.76 99.90 -4.67
CA VAL A 54 19.10 99.54 -4.23
C VAL A 54 20.00 99.19 -5.42
N ALA A 55 21.25 99.64 -5.38
CA ALA A 55 22.31 99.24 -6.32
C ALA A 55 23.68 99.32 -5.62
N GLY A 56 24.70 98.64 -6.12
CA GLY A 56 26.04 98.74 -5.52
C GLY A 56 26.88 97.47 -5.53
N THR A 57 28.00 97.56 -4.81
CA THR A 57 28.87 96.41 -4.50
C THR A 57 29.00 96.26 -2.99
N THR A 58 28.69 95.08 -2.45
CA THR A 58 28.65 94.81 -1.01
C THR A 58 29.23 93.43 -0.66
N GLY A 59 29.43 93.19 0.64
CA GLY A 59 29.72 91.89 1.22
C GLY A 59 28.49 90.98 1.13
N ALA A 60 27.95 90.59 2.29
CA ALA A 60 26.58 90.10 2.40
C ALA A 60 25.59 91.27 2.51
N LEU A 61 24.34 91.12 2.08
CA LEU A 61 23.27 92.10 2.27
C LEU A 61 22.05 91.42 2.90
N GLU A 62 21.57 91.94 4.03
CA GLU A 62 20.25 91.59 4.57
C GLU A 62 19.43 92.86 4.66
N LEU A 63 18.35 92.97 3.87
CA LEU A 63 17.48 94.14 3.82
C LEU A 63 16.03 93.73 4.03
N VAL A 64 15.46 94.17 5.16
CA VAL A 64 14.01 94.17 5.39
C VAL A 64 13.49 95.55 5.00
N ASP A 65 12.42 95.62 4.21
CA ASP A 65 11.88 96.85 3.67
C ASP A 65 10.35 96.86 3.72
N THR A 66 9.77 98.01 4.07
CA THR A 66 8.32 98.26 4.09
C THR A 66 7.80 98.75 2.73
N ASN A 67 8.67 99.21 1.84
CA ASN A 67 8.33 99.62 0.49
C ASN A 67 8.53 98.49 -0.53
N GLY A 68 7.91 98.63 -1.70
CA GLY A 68 8.31 97.82 -2.85
C GLY A 68 9.77 98.13 -3.23
N LEU A 69 10.61 97.10 -3.27
CA LEU A 69 12.04 97.23 -3.49
C LEU A 69 12.41 96.98 -4.95
N THR A 70 13.29 97.81 -5.51
CA THR A 70 13.85 97.62 -6.85
C THR A 70 15.36 97.42 -6.78
N VAL A 71 15.88 96.33 -7.37
CA VAL A 71 17.32 96.25 -7.71
C VAL A 71 17.50 96.88 -9.08
N GLY A 72 18.05 98.09 -9.08
CA GLY A 72 18.01 98.97 -10.25
C GLY A 72 19.32 99.72 -10.47
N THR A 73 19.21 101.01 -10.81
CA THR A 73 20.36 101.89 -11.01
C THR A 73 20.33 103.01 -9.99
N VAL A 74 21.38 103.15 -9.19
CA VAL A 74 21.53 104.25 -8.22
C VAL A 74 22.88 104.94 -8.44
N GLY A 75 22.87 106.25 -8.63
CA GLY A 75 24.10 107.05 -8.74
C GLY A 75 25.03 106.63 -9.89
N GLY A 76 24.48 106.07 -10.98
CA GLY A 76 25.23 105.55 -12.12
C GLY A 76 25.74 104.11 -11.96
N VAL A 77 25.59 103.49 -10.78
CA VAL A 77 25.87 102.07 -10.56
C VAL A 77 24.66 101.24 -10.93
N VAL A 78 24.86 100.24 -11.79
CA VAL A 78 23.81 99.39 -12.36
C VAL A 78 23.81 98.03 -11.68
N GLY A 79 22.67 97.65 -11.10
CA GLY A 79 22.49 96.37 -10.42
C GLY A 79 23.16 96.29 -9.05
N LEU A 80 23.14 95.10 -8.47
CA LEU A 80 23.73 94.79 -7.18
C LEU A 80 24.69 93.62 -7.33
N THR A 81 25.92 93.78 -6.85
CA THR A 81 26.91 92.71 -6.76
C THR A 81 27.27 92.45 -5.29
N ALA A 82 27.03 91.23 -4.82
CA ALA A 82 27.33 90.80 -3.47
C ALA A 82 28.40 89.69 -3.47
N THR A 83 29.31 89.76 -2.50
CA THR A 83 30.36 88.74 -2.32
C THR A 83 30.03 87.72 -1.21
N GLY A 84 28.91 87.90 -0.52
CA GLY A 84 28.29 86.97 0.43
C GLY A 84 26.79 86.79 0.16
N ASP A 85 26.05 86.31 1.17
CA ASP A 85 24.61 86.05 1.07
C ASP A 85 23.80 87.34 0.87
N VAL A 86 22.67 87.23 0.19
CA VAL A 86 21.75 88.34 -0.06
C VAL A 86 20.35 87.95 0.37
N GLY A 87 19.79 88.62 1.37
CA GLY A 87 18.39 88.53 1.78
C GLY A 87 17.63 89.83 1.46
N LEU A 88 16.60 89.71 0.64
CA LEU A 88 15.67 90.78 0.30
C LEU A 88 14.27 90.39 0.81
N ASN A 89 13.78 91.14 1.78
CA ASN A 89 12.47 90.94 2.38
C ASN A 89 11.62 92.21 2.23
N ALA A 90 10.64 92.18 1.33
CA ALA A 90 9.82 93.35 0.97
C ALA A 90 8.38 92.93 0.60
N PRO A 91 7.39 93.83 0.61
CA PRO A 91 6.04 93.53 0.11
C PRO A 91 5.98 93.21 -1.39
N SER A 92 6.93 93.73 -2.18
CA SER A 92 7.12 93.40 -3.61
C SER A 92 8.58 93.62 -4.01
N LEU A 93 9.08 92.88 -4.99
CA LEU A 93 10.44 93.02 -5.53
C LEU A 93 10.41 93.11 -7.04
N SER A 94 11.20 94.02 -7.62
CA SER A 94 11.50 94.05 -9.05
C SER A 94 13.01 94.08 -9.27
N LEU A 95 13.50 93.23 -10.16
CA LEU A 95 14.90 93.16 -10.55
C LEU A 95 15.01 93.71 -11.97
N THR A 96 15.11 95.04 -12.11
CA THR A 96 15.26 95.67 -13.42
C THR A 96 16.69 95.57 -13.96
N ASN A 97 17.66 95.29 -13.08
CA ASN A 97 19.08 95.11 -13.39
C ASN A 97 19.64 93.88 -12.69
N ALA A 98 20.85 93.48 -13.09
CA ALA A 98 21.51 92.27 -12.60
C ALA A 98 21.67 92.26 -11.08
N LEU A 99 21.31 91.13 -10.47
CA LEU A 99 21.59 90.77 -9.09
C LEU A 99 22.62 89.63 -9.11
N ASN A 100 23.87 89.98 -8.85
CA ASN A 100 25.02 89.09 -8.97
C ASN A 100 25.53 88.69 -7.60
N GLY A 101 25.60 87.38 -7.35
CA GLY A 101 26.20 86.82 -6.14
C GLY A 101 27.62 86.30 -6.34
N LYS A 102 28.06 85.49 -5.38
CA LYS A 102 29.26 84.67 -5.44
C LYS A 102 28.89 83.19 -5.41
N ALA A 103 29.65 82.35 -6.10
CA ALA A 103 29.46 80.90 -6.05
C ALA A 103 29.49 80.40 -4.58
N GLY A 104 28.46 79.66 -4.20
CA GLY A 104 28.25 79.17 -2.82
C GLY A 104 27.48 80.11 -1.89
N ALA A 105 27.20 81.36 -2.30
CA ALA A 105 26.32 82.26 -1.55
C ALA A 105 24.84 81.96 -1.79
N THR A 106 24.00 82.30 -0.83
CA THR A 106 22.55 82.14 -0.85
C THR A 106 21.86 83.46 -1.19
N LEU A 107 20.92 83.41 -2.13
CA LEU A 107 19.97 84.51 -2.38
C LEU A 107 18.62 84.16 -1.76
N ARG A 108 18.15 84.94 -0.80
CA ARG A 108 16.84 84.84 -0.15
C ARG A 108 15.90 85.93 -0.64
N LEU A 109 14.82 85.52 -1.30
CA LEU A 109 13.76 86.39 -1.78
C LEU A 109 12.48 86.06 -1.03
N SER A 110 12.04 86.92 -0.12
CA SER A 110 10.89 86.62 0.74
C SER A 110 9.91 87.80 0.81
N PRO A 111 8.59 87.52 0.88
CA PRO A 111 7.62 88.56 1.12
C PRO A 111 7.63 89.01 2.58
N LEU A 112 7.37 90.30 2.82
CA LEU A 112 7.26 90.85 4.18
C LEU A 112 6.06 90.28 4.96
N ASN A 113 4.96 89.98 4.25
CA ASN A 113 3.77 89.39 4.84
C ASN A 113 3.86 87.86 4.79
N THR A 114 3.76 87.22 5.96
CA THR A 114 3.89 85.77 6.18
C THR A 114 2.78 84.91 5.58
N SER A 115 1.78 85.49 4.91
CA SER A 115 0.77 84.77 4.12
C SER A 115 0.66 85.26 2.67
N ALA A 116 1.56 86.12 2.22
CA ALA A 116 1.58 86.57 0.83
C ALA A 116 1.89 85.41 -0.12
N SER A 117 1.08 85.27 -1.17
CA SER A 117 1.36 84.31 -2.25
C SER A 117 2.46 84.84 -3.16
N ILE A 118 3.28 83.93 -3.69
CA ILE A 118 4.38 84.25 -4.59
C ILE A 118 4.04 83.76 -5.99
N GLY A 119 4.13 84.64 -6.99
CA GLY A 119 4.00 84.28 -8.39
C GLY A 119 5.37 84.23 -9.07
N LEU A 120 5.77 83.07 -9.60
CA LEU A 120 7.04 82.88 -10.32
C LEU A 120 6.78 82.72 -11.82
N ALA A 121 7.56 83.41 -12.64
CA ALA A 121 7.52 83.30 -14.11
C ALA A 121 6.08 83.27 -14.67
N GLY A 122 5.33 84.35 -14.41
CA GLY A 122 3.93 84.47 -14.86
C GLY A 122 2.89 83.75 -14.00
N GLY A 123 3.28 83.18 -12.85
CA GLY A 123 2.36 82.60 -11.88
C GLY A 123 1.58 83.65 -11.08
N SER A 124 0.46 83.24 -10.49
CA SER A 124 -0.37 84.11 -9.65
C SER A 124 0.25 84.31 -8.27
N GLY A 125 0.33 85.56 -7.81
CA GLY A 125 0.74 85.88 -6.45
C GLY A 125 0.70 87.39 -6.18
N THR A 126 0.69 87.78 -4.91
CA THR A 126 0.83 89.19 -4.52
C THR A 126 2.28 89.67 -4.54
N TYR A 127 3.23 88.75 -4.36
CA TYR A 127 4.67 88.98 -4.52
C TYR A 127 5.12 88.31 -5.82
N THR A 128 5.32 89.09 -6.88
CA THR A 128 5.58 88.54 -8.22
C THR A 128 7.04 88.66 -8.61
N LEU A 129 7.65 87.55 -9.05
CA LEU A 129 8.95 87.48 -9.70
C LEU A 129 8.74 87.02 -11.14
N THR A 130 8.84 87.96 -12.08
CA THR A 130 8.65 87.68 -13.50
C THR A 130 9.82 86.88 -14.08
N THR A 131 9.64 86.32 -15.28
CA THR A 131 10.73 85.65 -16.01
C THR A 131 11.91 86.61 -16.23
N SER A 132 11.64 87.89 -16.47
CA SER A 132 12.67 88.93 -16.59
C SER A 132 13.41 89.14 -15.27
N ASP A 133 12.70 89.23 -14.14
CA ASP A 133 13.33 89.37 -12.83
C ASP A 133 14.25 88.18 -12.54
N LEU A 134 13.75 86.96 -12.74
CA LEU A 134 14.49 85.73 -12.49
C LEU A 134 15.72 85.58 -13.42
N SER A 135 15.64 86.10 -14.66
CA SER A 135 16.78 86.11 -15.60
C SER A 135 17.90 87.09 -15.23
N ASN A 136 17.62 88.05 -14.35
CA ASN A 136 18.61 89.00 -13.85
C ASN A 136 19.42 88.47 -12.66
N ILE A 137 19.11 87.27 -12.16
CA ILE A 137 19.82 86.64 -11.06
C ILE A 137 20.97 85.78 -11.61
N SER A 138 22.19 85.95 -11.10
CA SER A 138 23.32 85.11 -11.50
C SER A 138 24.34 84.85 -10.39
N ASN A 139 25.14 83.79 -10.57
CA ASN A 139 26.29 83.41 -9.73
C ASN A 139 26.02 82.98 -8.28
N PHE A 140 24.77 82.86 -7.83
CA PHE A 140 24.43 82.29 -6.51
C PHE A 140 24.53 80.76 -6.51
N GLY A 141 24.93 80.18 -5.37
CA GLY A 141 24.91 78.74 -5.15
C GLY A 141 23.51 78.20 -4.88
N VAL A 142 22.70 78.96 -4.14
CA VAL A 142 21.32 78.62 -3.79
C VAL A 142 20.43 79.85 -3.99
N ILE A 143 19.22 79.65 -4.54
CA ILE A 143 18.14 80.64 -4.52
C ILE A 143 17.02 80.10 -3.63
N GLU A 144 16.74 80.81 -2.54
CA GLU A 144 15.61 80.57 -1.65
C GLU A 144 14.49 81.57 -1.99
N ILE A 145 13.29 81.04 -2.25
CA ILE A 145 12.09 81.83 -2.53
C ILE A 145 11.04 81.52 -1.48
N GLY A 146 10.62 82.55 -0.75
CA GLY A 146 9.68 82.46 0.36
C GLY A 146 10.37 82.33 1.72
N SER A 147 9.66 81.78 2.70
CA SER A 147 10.12 81.64 4.09
C SER A 147 9.58 80.36 4.73
N THR A 148 10.40 79.74 5.57
CA THR A 148 10.02 78.59 6.41
C THR A 148 9.10 78.98 7.58
N THR A 149 9.05 80.26 7.94
CA THR A 149 8.22 80.77 9.04
C THR A 149 6.82 81.20 8.60
N GLY A 150 6.57 81.30 7.29
CA GLY A 150 5.29 81.74 6.75
C GLY A 150 5.43 82.33 5.34
N THR A 151 4.79 81.71 4.36
CA THR A 151 4.56 82.25 3.02
C THR A 151 3.27 81.64 2.49
N GLY A 152 2.48 82.40 1.72
CA GLY A 152 1.29 81.86 1.05
C GLY A 152 1.66 80.84 -0.03
N GLN A 153 0.75 80.57 -0.97
CA GLN A 153 1.04 79.64 -2.07
C GLN A 153 2.14 80.20 -2.97
N ILE A 154 3.14 79.38 -3.31
CA ILE A 154 4.12 79.68 -4.36
C ILE A 154 3.61 79.06 -5.66
N THR A 155 3.35 79.87 -6.69
CA THR A 155 2.82 79.40 -7.98
C THR A 155 3.82 79.67 -9.09
N LEU A 156 4.31 78.63 -9.75
CA LEU A 156 5.03 78.74 -11.02
C LEU A 156 4.03 78.82 -12.18
N GLY A 157 4.12 79.88 -12.98
CA GLY A 157 3.25 80.11 -14.14
C GLY A 157 3.54 79.17 -15.31
N SER A 158 2.62 79.11 -16.26
CA SER A 158 2.66 78.19 -17.41
C SER A 158 3.83 78.44 -18.37
N THR A 159 4.52 79.59 -18.30
CA THR A 159 5.71 79.84 -19.13
C THR A 159 6.92 79.01 -18.71
N GLY A 160 6.88 78.42 -17.51
CA GLY A 160 7.97 77.66 -16.93
C GLY A 160 9.13 78.52 -16.44
N LEU A 161 10.09 77.87 -15.80
CA LEU A 161 11.29 78.47 -15.24
C LEU A 161 12.49 77.54 -15.48
N THR A 162 13.51 78.07 -16.13
CA THR A 162 14.84 77.45 -16.19
C THR A 162 15.74 78.17 -15.20
N VAL A 163 16.15 77.47 -14.15
CA VAL A 163 17.08 77.99 -13.14
C VAL A 163 18.49 78.00 -13.73
N PRO A 164 19.33 79.03 -13.46
CA PRO A 164 20.71 79.05 -13.91
C PRO A 164 21.45 77.75 -13.58
N ALA A 165 22.25 77.24 -14.53
CA ALA A 165 22.83 75.88 -14.49
C ALA A 165 23.67 75.54 -13.24
N MET A 166 24.10 76.55 -12.48
CA MET A 166 24.99 76.41 -11.31
C MET A 166 24.24 76.34 -9.97
N THR A 167 22.93 76.55 -9.95
CA THR A 167 22.21 76.99 -8.75
C THR A 167 21.17 75.97 -8.27
N ASP A 168 21.20 75.65 -6.97
CA ASP A 168 20.13 74.92 -6.30
C ASP A 168 18.94 75.88 -6.04
N LEU A 169 17.71 75.36 -6.04
CA LEU A 169 16.49 76.14 -5.79
C LEU A 169 15.76 75.59 -4.57
N SER A 170 15.41 76.47 -3.65
CA SER A 170 14.58 76.16 -2.49
C SER A 170 13.29 76.97 -2.52
N LEU A 171 12.15 76.29 -2.60
CA LEU A 171 10.83 76.88 -2.49
C LEU A 171 10.33 76.69 -1.06
N LEU A 172 10.20 77.79 -0.33
CA LEU A 172 9.95 77.81 1.11
C LEU A 172 8.54 78.39 1.36
N SER A 173 7.59 77.51 1.66
CA SER A 173 6.22 77.87 2.06
C SER A 173 5.88 77.12 3.35
N GLY A 174 6.67 77.37 4.40
CA GLY A 174 6.50 76.73 5.72
C GLY A 174 5.59 77.53 6.66
N GLY A 175 5.38 77.00 7.87
CA GLY A 175 4.69 77.71 8.97
C GLY A 175 3.16 77.77 8.87
N THR A 176 2.53 78.55 9.76
CA THR A 176 1.08 78.78 9.79
C THR A 176 0.67 79.73 8.65
N GLY A 177 -0.22 79.28 7.76
CA GLY A 177 -0.65 80.06 6.60
C GLY A 177 0.01 79.67 5.27
N SER A 178 0.76 78.56 5.26
CA SER A 178 1.25 77.95 4.02
C SER A 178 0.13 77.67 3.03
N GLY A 179 0.29 78.14 1.79
CA GLY A 179 -0.59 77.80 0.68
C GLY A 179 -0.06 76.68 -0.22
N GLY A 180 1.10 76.10 0.11
CA GLY A 180 1.74 75.06 -0.69
C GLY A 180 2.54 75.58 -1.89
N VAL A 181 2.82 74.69 -2.83
CA VAL A 181 3.57 74.98 -4.07
C VAL A 181 2.82 74.43 -5.28
N ALA A 182 2.51 75.27 -6.26
CA ALA A 182 1.89 74.87 -7.52
C ALA A 182 2.87 75.01 -8.69
N LEU A 183 3.28 73.89 -9.26
CA LEU A 183 4.16 73.81 -10.43
C LEU A 183 3.33 73.74 -11.72
N ASN A 184 2.81 74.89 -12.18
CA ASN A 184 1.91 74.92 -13.35
C ASN A 184 2.65 75.09 -14.70
N GLY A 185 3.95 75.36 -14.68
CA GLY A 185 4.82 75.37 -15.86
C GLY A 185 6.07 74.50 -15.63
N ALA A 186 6.80 74.21 -16.71
CA ALA A 186 7.98 73.35 -16.62
C ALA A 186 9.06 73.99 -15.72
N LEU A 187 9.60 73.23 -14.78
CA LEU A 187 10.69 73.66 -13.90
C LEU A 187 11.94 72.86 -14.24
N THR A 188 12.98 73.54 -14.72
CA THR A 188 14.24 72.90 -15.13
C THR A 188 15.40 73.48 -14.34
N LEU A 189 16.12 72.63 -13.60
CA LEU A 189 17.38 72.95 -12.93
C LEU A 189 18.57 72.38 -13.72
N GLY A 190 19.77 72.88 -13.43
CA GLY A 190 21.01 72.32 -13.97
C GLY A 190 21.21 70.84 -13.57
N ALA A 191 21.97 70.09 -14.36
CA ALA A 191 22.28 68.69 -14.06
C ALA A 191 22.93 68.55 -12.67
N GLY A 192 22.43 67.62 -11.86
CA GLY A 192 22.93 67.34 -10.50
C GLY A 192 22.55 68.37 -9.44
N LYS A 193 21.70 69.36 -9.76
CA LYS A 193 21.25 70.38 -8.81
C LYS A 193 20.04 69.95 -8.00
N ASN A 194 19.92 70.51 -6.80
CA ASN A 194 18.88 70.19 -5.85
C ASN A 194 17.69 71.15 -6.02
N LEU A 195 16.49 70.59 -6.12
CA LEU A 195 15.25 71.29 -5.82
C LEU A 195 14.81 70.92 -4.41
N GLN A 196 14.79 71.88 -3.50
CA GLN A 196 14.14 71.74 -2.19
C GLN A 196 12.74 72.34 -2.24
N ILE A 197 11.75 71.59 -1.77
CA ILE A 197 10.40 72.09 -1.51
C ILE A 197 10.16 71.88 -0.02
N ASP A 198 10.15 72.97 0.74
CA ASP A 198 9.85 72.98 2.17
C ASP A 198 8.49 73.64 2.38
N THR A 199 7.45 72.82 2.56
CA THR A 199 6.09 73.33 2.72
C THR A 199 5.21 72.44 3.58
N THR A 200 4.38 73.09 4.41
CA THR A 200 3.31 72.44 5.17
C THR A 200 2.00 72.32 4.36
N GLY A 201 1.88 73.06 3.24
CA GLY A 201 0.76 73.00 2.30
C GLY A 201 0.97 72.01 1.16
N ALA A 202 -0.03 71.81 0.30
CA ALA A 202 0.06 70.82 -0.79
C ALA A 202 1.01 71.26 -1.92
N VAL A 203 1.77 70.31 -2.46
CA VAL A 203 2.51 70.46 -3.72
C VAL A 203 1.71 69.83 -4.86
N THR A 204 1.37 70.63 -5.87
CA THR A 204 0.62 70.17 -7.05
C THR A 204 1.38 70.47 -8.34
N GLN A 205 1.19 69.65 -9.37
CA GLN A 205 1.91 69.76 -10.62
C GLN A 205 0.99 69.62 -11.85
N THR A 206 1.21 70.46 -12.87
CA THR A 206 0.60 70.27 -14.20
C THR A 206 1.63 70.17 -15.34
N ALA A 207 2.91 70.47 -15.09
CA ALA A 207 3.99 70.42 -16.09
C ALA A 207 5.24 69.73 -15.53
N GLY A 208 6.12 69.23 -16.41
CA GLY A 208 7.28 68.41 -16.02
C GLY A 208 8.31 69.14 -15.14
N LEU A 209 8.92 68.38 -14.23
CA LEU A 209 10.02 68.79 -13.37
C LEU A 209 11.31 68.10 -13.81
N THR A 210 12.37 68.86 -14.09
CA THR A 210 13.72 68.31 -14.32
C THR A 210 14.66 68.81 -13.24
N ALA A 211 15.14 67.90 -12.38
CA ALA A 211 16.10 68.20 -11.32
C ALA A 211 17.06 67.03 -11.13
N GLY A 212 18.30 67.31 -10.71
CA GLY A 212 19.23 66.24 -10.34
C GLY A 212 18.72 65.50 -9.12
N ASN A 213 18.33 66.25 -8.08
CA ASN A 213 17.80 65.72 -6.85
C ASN A 213 16.61 66.54 -6.35
N LEU A 214 15.68 65.87 -5.67
CA LEU A 214 14.49 66.44 -5.05
C LEU A 214 14.54 66.22 -3.53
N LEU A 215 14.49 67.30 -2.76
CA LEU A 215 14.39 67.30 -1.31
C LEU A 215 13.01 67.79 -0.89
N LEU A 216 12.25 66.95 -0.21
CA LEU A 216 10.92 67.28 0.32
C LEU A 216 10.97 67.52 1.83
N GLN A 217 10.44 68.64 2.29
CA GLN A 217 10.39 69.02 3.70
C GLN A 217 9.05 69.70 4.02
N GLY A 218 8.76 69.86 5.32
CA GLY A 218 7.60 70.60 5.81
C GLY A 218 6.33 69.77 5.98
N GLY A 219 6.27 68.52 5.47
CA GLY A 219 5.19 67.57 5.77
C GLY A 219 3.89 67.74 4.99
N GLY A 220 3.81 68.68 4.03
CA GLY A 220 2.67 68.79 3.12
C GLY A 220 2.57 67.62 2.14
N PRO A 221 1.38 67.26 1.62
CA PRO A 221 1.24 66.22 0.61
C PRO A 221 1.78 66.68 -0.76
N VAL A 222 2.38 65.77 -1.52
CA VAL A 222 3.09 66.06 -2.77
C VAL A 222 2.55 65.21 -3.91
N THR A 223 2.04 65.85 -4.96
CA THR A 223 1.57 65.19 -6.18
C THR A 223 2.39 65.69 -7.37
N LEU A 224 3.32 64.84 -7.81
CA LEU A 224 4.23 65.04 -8.94
C LEU A 224 4.00 63.93 -9.98
N THR A 225 2.80 63.89 -10.54
CA THR A 225 2.35 62.79 -11.41
C THR A 225 2.57 63.04 -12.90
N ASN A 226 3.27 64.12 -13.28
CA ASN A 226 3.55 64.39 -14.67
C ASN A 226 4.57 63.37 -15.22
N ALA A 227 4.22 62.65 -16.28
CA ALA A 227 5.08 61.62 -16.87
C ALA A 227 6.41 62.15 -17.43
N GLY A 228 6.56 63.48 -17.59
CA GLY A 228 7.79 64.14 -18.03
C GLY A 228 8.74 64.57 -16.91
N ASN A 229 8.50 64.14 -15.66
CA ASN A 229 9.44 64.39 -14.58
C ASN A 229 10.73 63.59 -14.78
N ALA A 230 11.86 64.22 -14.52
CA ALA A 230 13.19 63.63 -14.59
C ALA A 230 13.98 64.05 -13.34
N VAL A 231 13.84 63.25 -12.30
CA VAL A 231 14.47 63.38 -10.97
C VAL A 231 15.41 62.21 -10.77
N GLY A 232 16.69 62.48 -10.47
CA GLY A 232 17.65 61.42 -10.20
C GLY A 232 17.49 60.79 -8.82
N THR A 233 17.54 61.63 -7.78
CA THR A 233 17.42 61.19 -6.37
C THR A 233 16.32 61.93 -5.64
N VAL A 234 15.49 61.23 -4.86
CA VAL A 234 14.53 61.82 -3.93
C VAL A 234 14.90 61.47 -2.48
N ALA A 235 14.74 62.43 -1.57
CA ALA A 235 14.80 62.24 -0.13
C ALA A 235 13.90 63.26 0.58
N GLY A 236 13.49 62.99 1.83
CA GLY A 236 12.70 63.98 2.56
C GLY A 236 11.77 63.48 3.65
N THR A 237 11.06 64.44 4.25
CA THR A 237 9.93 64.24 5.16
C THR A 237 8.69 64.94 4.57
N THR A 238 7.65 64.17 4.27
CA THR A 238 6.48 64.65 3.50
C THR A 238 5.16 64.12 4.07
N GLY A 239 4.04 64.63 3.54
CA GLY A 239 2.70 64.08 3.74
C GLY A 239 2.53 62.76 2.99
N ALA A 240 1.57 62.70 2.06
CA ALA A 240 1.56 61.69 1.00
C ALA A 240 2.52 62.11 -0.13
N LEU A 241 3.01 61.16 -0.94
CA LEU A 241 3.83 61.44 -2.13
C LEU A 241 3.39 60.57 -3.30
N ASP A 242 2.94 61.16 -4.39
CA ASP A 242 2.82 60.48 -5.68
C ASP A 242 3.83 61.08 -6.66
N LEU A 243 4.88 60.32 -7.00
CA LEU A 243 5.92 60.73 -7.93
C LEU A 243 5.98 59.76 -9.11
N VAL A 244 5.68 60.29 -10.30
CA VAL A 244 5.94 59.62 -11.58
C VAL A 244 7.22 60.20 -12.16
N ASP A 245 8.18 59.35 -12.52
CA ASP A 245 9.44 59.72 -13.15
C ASP A 245 9.61 59.01 -14.50
N THR A 246 10.12 59.72 -15.52
CA THR A 246 10.38 59.16 -16.85
C THR A 246 11.55 58.17 -16.82
N ASN A 247 12.57 58.43 -16.00
CA ASN A 247 13.84 57.73 -16.00
C ASN A 247 13.91 56.72 -14.84
N GLY A 248 15.12 56.39 -14.38
CA GLY A 248 15.32 55.66 -13.13
C GLY A 248 15.35 56.64 -11.96
N LEU A 249 14.85 56.19 -10.81
CA LEU A 249 14.75 56.99 -9.60
C LEU A 249 15.53 56.32 -8.47
N THR A 250 16.22 57.11 -7.65
CA THR A 250 16.87 56.63 -6.42
C THR A 250 16.19 57.27 -5.20
N VAL A 251 15.77 56.48 -4.23
CA VAL A 251 15.58 56.98 -2.86
C VAL A 251 16.95 56.95 -2.18
N GLY A 252 17.47 58.11 -1.81
CA GLY A 252 18.87 58.25 -1.41
C GLY A 252 19.10 59.36 -0.39
N THR A 253 20.16 60.14 -0.59
CA THR A 253 20.49 61.28 0.27
C THR A 253 20.49 62.56 -0.54
N VAL A 254 19.72 63.56 -0.11
CA VAL A 254 19.66 64.89 -0.75
C VAL A 254 19.79 65.96 0.33
N GLY A 255 20.70 66.92 0.15
CA GLY A 255 20.90 68.02 1.11
C GLY A 255 21.23 67.56 2.55
N GLY A 256 21.82 66.38 2.71
CA GLY A 256 22.12 65.77 4.02
C GLY A 256 20.94 65.01 4.66
N VAL A 257 19.75 65.04 4.08
CA VAL A 257 18.60 64.22 4.48
C VAL A 257 18.70 62.86 3.81
N VAL A 258 18.63 61.80 4.61
CA VAL A 258 18.75 60.40 4.18
C VAL A 258 17.36 59.76 4.16
N GLY A 259 17.03 59.09 3.06
CA GLY A 259 15.80 58.32 2.93
C GLY A 259 14.56 59.17 2.70
N LEU A 260 13.41 58.50 2.74
CA LEU A 260 12.10 59.09 2.54
C LEU A 260 11.20 58.66 3.69
N THR A 261 10.70 59.64 4.46
CA THR A 261 9.68 59.43 5.49
C THR A 261 8.40 60.15 5.10
N ALA A 262 7.28 59.44 5.10
CA ALA A 262 5.97 59.97 4.73
C ALA A 262 4.95 59.67 5.82
N THR A 263 4.06 60.62 6.09
CA THR A 263 2.94 60.42 7.04
C THR A 263 1.68 59.89 6.37
N GLY A 264 1.64 59.86 5.03
CA GLY A 264 0.59 59.24 4.22
C GLY A 264 1.15 58.23 3.22
N ASP A 265 0.34 57.88 2.22
CA ASP A 265 0.70 56.94 1.16
C ASP A 265 1.83 57.48 0.27
N VAL A 266 2.67 56.58 -0.24
CA VAL A 266 3.73 56.88 -1.20
C VAL A 266 3.59 56.03 -2.45
N GLY A 267 3.43 56.65 -3.61
CA GLY A 267 3.55 56.04 -4.93
C GLY A 267 4.83 56.49 -5.64
N LEU A 268 5.70 55.53 -5.96
CA LEU A 268 6.88 55.74 -6.79
C LEU A 268 6.70 54.99 -8.11
N GLN A 269 6.58 55.74 -9.20
CA GLN A 269 6.45 55.19 -10.54
C GLN A 269 7.65 55.57 -11.40
N THR A 270 8.27 54.61 -12.07
CA THR A 270 9.33 54.86 -13.06
C THR A 270 8.90 54.39 -14.45
N GLY A 271 9.25 55.16 -15.47
CA GLY A 271 9.00 54.83 -16.88
C GLY A 271 9.82 53.63 -17.33
N SER A 272 10.99 53.87 -17.93
CA SER A 272 11.88 52.81 -18.44
C SER A 272 13.08 52.50 -17.53
N GLY A 273 13.29 53.27 -16.46
CA GLY A 273 14.38 53.06 -15.51
C GLY A 273 13.99 52.18 -14.32
N GLY A 274 14.99 51.68 -13.60
CA GLY A 274 14.79 50.99 -12.32
C GLY A 274 14.56 51.95 -11.16
N LEU A 275 14.18 51.40 -10.00
CA LEU A 275 14.04 52.11 -8.74
C LEU A 275 15.04 51.55 -7.73
N ALA A 276 15.95 52.40 -7.26
CA ALA A 276 16.93 52.02 -6.24
C ALA A 276 16.53 52.57 -4.88
N LEU A 277 16.24 51.69 -3.92
CA LEU A 277 15.96 52.02 -2.52
C LEU A 277 17.28 51.96 -1.73
N ASN A 278 18.12 52.98 -1.94
CA ASN A 278 19.46 53.03 -1.34
C ASN A 278 19.48 53.58 0.10
N ALA A 279 18.38 54.19 0.53
CA ALA A 279 18.15 54.69 1.86
C ALA A 279 16.73 54.31 2.33
N ASP A 280 16.47 54.40 3.63
CA ASP A 280 15.22 53.90 4.23
C ASP A 280 13.99 54.57 3.61
N VAL A 281 12.95 53.78 3.33
CA VAL A 281 11.62 54.28 3.00
C VAL A 281 10.68 53.90 4.13
N ASN A 282 10.14 54.91 4.81
CA ASN A 282 9.24 54.72 5.95
C ASN A 282 7.92 55.45 5.72
N VAL A 283 6.86 54.67 5.50
CA VAL A 283 5.48 55.17 5.38
C VAL A 283 4.61 54.73 6.56
N GLY A 284 5.20 54.14 7.61
CA GLY A 284 4.47 53.63 8.78
C GLY A 284 3.44 52.56 8.38
N SER A 285 2.18 52.73 8.77
CA SER A 285 1.07 51.81 8.45
C SER A 285 0.40 52.06 7.08
N ASN A 286 0.90 53.02 6.31
CA ASN A 286 0.30 53.45 5.04
C ASN A 286 0.72 52.56 3.87
N LEU A 287 0.22 52.90 2.67
CA LEU A 287 0.57 52.25 1.41
C LEU A 287 1.92 52.75 0.87
N LEU A 288 2.80 51.82 0.52
CA LEU A 288 3.87 52.05 -0.42
C LEU A 288 3.56 51.33 -1.74
N LYS A 289 3.36 52.09 -2.81
CA LYS A 289 3.21 51.58 -4.17
C LYS A 289 4.53 51.75 -4.94
N LEU A 290 5.06 50.63 -5.44
CA LEU A 290 6.21 50.58 -6.35
C LEU A 290 5.69 50.17 -7.74
N ASP A 291 5.74 51.07 -8.71
CA ASP A 291 5.20 50.88 -10.05
C ASP A 291 6.30 51.08 -11.09
N THR A 292 7.06 50.02 -11.35
CA THR A 292 8.28 50.11 -12.15
C THR A 292 8.33 49.01 -13.18
N THR A 293 8.63 49.37 -14.43
CA THR A 293 8.92 48.37 -15.48
C THR A 293 10.37 47.87 -15.39
N GLY A 294 11.27 48.72 -14.88
CA GLY A 294 12.64 48.36 -14.52
C GLY A 294 12.74 47.66 -13.16
N ALA A 295 13.93 47.16 -12.83
CA ALA A 295 14.18 46.46 -11.58
C ALA A 295 14.06 47.39 -10.35
N VAL A 296 13.49 46.88 -9.27
CA VAL A 296 13.60 47.48 -7.93
C VAL A 296 14.73 46.80 -7.18
N THR A 297 15.70 47.58 -6.71
CA THR A 297 16.80 47.10 -5.87
C THR A 297 16.80 47.81 -4.52
N GLN A 298 17.33 47.15 -3.50
CA GLN A 298 17.32 47.65 -2.14
C GLN A 298 18.67 47.46 -1.45
N THR A 299 19.12 48.49 -0.73
CA THR A 299 20.23 48.38 0.24
C THR A 299 19.84 48.81 1.65
N ALA A 300 18.72 49.49 1.84
CA ALA A 300 18.25 50.01 3.13
C ALA A 300 16.85 49.49 3.49
N GLY A 301 16.38 49.72 4.71
CA GLY A 301 15.14 49.14 5.22
C GLY A 301 13.87 49.74 4.62
N LEU A 302 12.81 48.94 4.60
CA LEU A 302 11.47 49.34 4.18
C LEU A 302 10.51 49.24 5.37
N THR A 303 9.72 50.27 5.65
CA THR A 303 8.62 50.18 6.62
C THR A 303 7.33 50.63 5.97
N ALA A 304 6.39 49.69 5.79
CA ALA A 304 5.09 49.94 5.17
C ALA A 304 4.02 49.00 5.74
N GLY A 305 2.84 49.54 6.08
CA GLY A 305 1.71 48.68 6.46
C GLY A 305 1.25 47.84 5.27
N ASN A 306 1.27 48.44 4.08
CA ASN A 306 0.91 47.78 2.84
C ASN A 306 1.92 48.08 1.73
N LEU A 307 2.34 47.04 1.01
CA LEU A 307 3.22 47.13 -0.15
C LEU A 307 2.44 46.68 -1.40
N LEU A 308 2.34 47.58 -2.38
CA LEU A 308 1.75 47.30 -3.68
C LEU A 308 2.82 47.28 -4.76
N LEU A 309 2.96 46.15 -5.45
CA LEU A 309 3.90 45.99 -6.56
C LEU A 309 3.17 46.04 -7.90
N GLN A 310 3.60 46.92 -8.80
CA GLN A 310 3.06 47.10 -10.15
C GLN A 310 4.20 47.34 -11.16
N GLY A 311 3.87 47.36 -12.45
CA GLY A 311 4.82 47.66 -13.53
C GLY A 311 5.56 46.45 -14.13
N GLY A 312 5.56 45.29 -13.45
CA GLY A 312 6.07 44.03 -13.99
C GLY A 312 7.60 43.85 -13.97
N GLY A 313 8.37 44.84 -13.50
CA GLY A 313 9.80 44.69 -13.27
C GLY A 313 10.10 43.74 -12.09
N PRO A 314 11.30 43.11 -12.04
CA PRO A 314 11.72 42.29 -10.91
C PRO A 314 11.99 43.14 -9.67
N VAL A 315 11.69 42.62 -8.49
CA VAL A 315 11.76 43.31 -7.20
C VAL A 315 12.64 42.53 -6.23
N THR A 316 13.71 43.16 -5.75
CA THR A 316 14.62 42.58 -4.75
C THR A 316 14.60 43.44 -3.50
N LEU A 317 13.95 42.95 -2.47
CA LEU A 317 13.75 43.56 -1.16
C LEU A 317 14.33 42.64 -0.07
N THR A 318 15.63 42.38 -0.13
CA THR A 318 16.31 41.38 0.72
C THR A 318 16.91 41.95 2.00
N ASN A 319 16.67 43.23 2.30
CA ASN A 319 17.14 43.80 3.55
C ASN A 319 16.37 43.20 4.73
N ALA A 320 17.09 42.60 5.68
CA ALA A 320 16.50 41.97 6.85
C ALA A 320 15.78 42.93 7.81
N GLY A 321 15.88 44.26 7.61
CA GLY A 321 15.17 45.28 8.36
C GLY A 321 13.83 45.71 7.75
N ASN A 322 13.38 45.05 6.68
CA ASN A 322 12.05 45.31 6.13
C ASN A 322 10.95 44.94 7.14
N ALA A 323 9.92 45.76 7.20
CA ALA A 323 8.76 45.62 8.05
C ALA A 323 7.50 45.95 7.23
N VAL A 324 7.03 44.97 6.48
CA VAL A 324 5.86 44.99 5.60
C VAL A 324 4.73 44.20 6.24
N GLY A 325 3.57 44.83 6.43
CA GLY A 325 2.39 44.12 6.94
C GLY A 325 1.74 43.22 5.90
N THR A 326 1.28 43.81 4.79
CA THR A 326 0.62 43.10 3.68
C THR A 326 1.28 43.43 2.35
N VAL A 327 1.50 42.43 1.51
CA VAL A 327 1.96 42.57 0.13
C VAL A 327 0.90 42.09 -0.87
N ALA A 328 0.73 42.80 -1.98
CA ALA A 328 -0.03 42.36 -3.15
C ALA A 328 0.55 42.99 -4.42
N GLY A 329 0.29 42.40 -5.58
CA GLY A 329 0.76 43.02 -6.83
C GLY A 329 0.95 42.10 -8.03
N THR A 330 1.36 42.71 -9.14
CA THR A 330 1.82 42.05 -10.35
C THR A 330 3.26 42.47 -10.64
N THR A 331 4.20 41.54 -10.61
CA THR A 331 5.64 41.81 -10.68
C THR A 331 6.40 40.81 -11.58
N GLY A 332 7.69 41.05 -11.79
CA GLY A 332 8.64 40.13 -12.39
C GLY A 332 8.93 38.94 -11.47
N ALA A 333 10.21 38.76 -11.10
CA ALA A 333 10.58 37.97 -9.93
C ALA A 333 10.45 38.83 -8.66
N LEU A 334 10.19 38.21 -7.51
CA LEU A 334 10.17 38.86 -6.20
C LEU A 334 11.09 38.12 -5.23
N ASP A 335 11.96 38.82 -4.53
CA ASP A 335 12.64 38.29 -3.35
C ASP A 335 12.41 39.27 -2.20
N LEU A 336 11.60 38.89 -1.21
CA LEU A 336 11.21 39.73 -0.08
C LEU A 336 11.58 39.03 1.22
N VAL A 337 12.50 39.65 1.95
CA VAL A 337 12.83 39.31 3.33
C VAL A 337 12.10 40.29 4.23
N ASP A 338 11.36 39.80 5.22
CA ASP A 338 10.64 40.59 6.20
C ASP A 338 11.06 40.22 7.64
N THR A 339 11.20 41.22 8.51
CA THR A 339 11.55 41.01 9.93
C THR A 339 10.40 40.39 10.72
N ASN A 340 9.17 40.77 10.39
CA ASN A 340 7.96 40.50 11.14
C ASN A 340 7.17 39.36 10.47
N GLY A 341 5.86 39.28 10.76
CA GLY A 341 4.95 38.43 9.99
C GLY A 341 4.49 39.17 8.74
N LEU A 342 4.33 38.42 7.65
CA LEU A 342 3.93 38.95 6.35
C LEU A 342 2.60 38.34 5.92
N THR A 343 1.73 39.15 5.32
CA THR A 343 0.49 38.67 4.69
C THR A 343 0.54 38.89 3.18
N VAL A 344 0.28 37.86 2.38
CA VAL A 344 -0.15 38.05 0.99
C VAL A 344 -1.67 38.27 1.02
N GLY A 345 -2.13 39.45 0.61
CA GLY A 345 -3.51 39.88 0.83
C GLY A 345 -4.06 40.78 -0.27
N THR A 346 -4.85 41.78 0.12
CA THR A 346 -5.39 42.79 -0.79
C THR A 346 -4.79 44.14 -0.45
N VAL A 347 -4.15 44.80 -1.42
CA VAL A 347 -3.56 46.13 -1.27
C VAL A 347 -3.99 47.01 -2.44
N GLY A 348 -4.51 48.21 -2.15
CA GLY A 348 -4.90 49.17 -3.19
C GLY A 348 -5.91 48.64 -4.22
N GLY A 349 -6.75 47.67 -3.81
CA GLY A 349 -7.70 46.98 -4.70
C GLY A 349 -7.12 45.82 -5.52
N VAL A 350 -5.81 45.59 -5.47
CA VAL A 350 -5.16 44.41 -6.06
C VAL A 350 -5.20 43.26 -5.05
N VAL A 351 -5.65 42.10 -5.49
CA VAL A 351 -5.80 40.89 -4.66
C VAL A 351 -4.69 39.90 -5.03
N GLY A 352 -3.96 39.43 -4.04
CA GLY A 352 -2.94 38.39 -4.20
C GLY A 352 -1.65 38.89 -4.83
N LEU A 353 -0.80 37.93 -5.17
CA LEU A 353 0.51 38.16 -5.77
C LEU A 353 0.60 37.35 -7.07
N THR A 354 0.78 38.02 -8.19
CA THR A 354 1.09 37.39 -9.48
C THR A 354 2.50 37.78 -9.92
N ALA A 355 3.34 36.79 -10.19
CA ALA A 355 4.72 36.98 -10.61
C ALA A 355 5.00 36.23 -11.91
N THR A 356 5.76 36.86 -12.80
CA THR A 356 6.21 36.22 -14.06
C THR A 356 7.53 35.47 -13.91
N GLY A 357 8.22 35.63 -12.77
CA GLY A 357 9.43 34.90 -12.38
C GLY A 357 9.28 34.21 -11.03
N ASP A 358 10.42 33.84 -10.44
CA ASP A 358 10.48 33.21 -9.11
C ASP A 358 10.05 34.18 -8.01
N VAL A 359 9.45 33.64 -6.94
CA VAL A 359 9.07 34.38 -5.73
C VAL A 359 9.72 33.75 -4.52
N GLY A 360 10.48 34.52 -3.75
CA GLY A 360 10.97 34.21 -2.41
C GLY A 360 10.26 35.07 -1.38
N LEU A 361 9.58 34.44 -0.42
CA LEU A 361 9.01 35.09 0.74
C LEU A 361 9.69 34.55 1.99
N GLN A 362 10.47 35.40 2.65
CA GLN A 362 11.16 35.08 3.88
C GLN A 362 10.62 35.92 5.03
N THR A 363 10.27 35.29 6.15
CA THR A 363 9.92 36.00 7.38
C THR A 363 10.90 35.64 8.50
N GLY A 364 11.22 36.62 9.34
CA GLY A 364 12.07 36.44 10.52
C GLY A 364 11.38 35.58 11.57
N SER A 365 10.81 36.20 12.60
CA SER A 365 10.13 35.49 13.70
C SER A 365 8.60 35.40 13.53
N GLY A 366 8.03 36.14 12.59
CA GLY A 366 6.60 36.11 12.30
C GLY A 366 6.21 34.98 11.34
N GLY A 367 4.91 34.65 11.33
CA GLY A 367 4.34 33.73 10.34
C GLY A 367 4.10 34.37 8.98
N LEU A 368 3.76 33.55 7.99
CA LEU A 368 3.36 33.97 6.65
C LEU A 368 1.91 33.56 6.41
N ALA A 369 1.04 34.53 6.14
CA ALA A 369 -0.36 34.30 5.84
C ALA A 369 -0.62 34.48 4.33
N LEU A 370 -0.97 33.41 3.64
CA LEU A 370 -1.38 33.40 2.24
C LEU A 370 -2.90 33.57 2.14
N ASN A 371 -3.37 34.79 2.42
CA ASN A 371 -4.80 35.10 2.50
C ASN A 371 -5.45 35.39 1.14
N ALA A 372 -4.63 35.60 0.11
CA ALA A 372 -5.03 35.79 -1.28
C ALA A 372 -4.11 34.96 -2.20
N ASP A 373 -4.53 34.76 -3.45
CA ASP A 373 -3.84 33.85 -4.36
C ASP A 373 -2.38 34.25 -4.57
N VAL A 374 -1.49 33.25 -4.58
CA VAL A 374 -0.10 33.40 -5.04
C VAL A 374 0.05 32.63 -6.34
N ASN A 375 0.37 33.31 -7.42
CA ASN A 375 0.52 32.71 -8.74
C ASN A 375 1.88 33.07 -9.34
N VAL A 376 2.75 32.07 -9.43
CA VAL A 376 4.06 32.16 -10.09
C VAL A 376 4.15 31.31 -11.35
N GLY A 377 3.02 30.76 -11.83
CA GLY A 377 2.99 29.87 -13.00
C GLY A 377 3.88 28.65 -12.81
N SER A 378 4.79 28.39 -13.76
CA SER A 378 5.75 27.28 -13.73
C SER A 378 7.02 27.55 -12.91
N ASN A 379 7.13 28.72 -12.29
CA ASN A 379 8.34 29.16 -11.61
C ASN A 379 8.43 28.63 -10.16
N LEU A 380 9.50 29.00 -9.47
CA LEU A 380 9.72 28.68 -8.06
C LEU A 380 8.93 29.63 -7.15
N LEU A 381 8.17 29.06 -6.21
CA LEU A 381 7.80 29.74 -4.97
C LEU A 381 8.63 29.17 -3.83
N LYS A 382 9.45 30.01 -3.19
CA LYS A 382 10.17 29.70 -1.97
C LYS A 382 9.45 30.35 -0.79
N LEU A 383 9.08 29.53 0.19
CA LEU A 383 8.55 29.94 1.50
C LEU A 383 9.61 29.64 2.56
N ASP A 384 10.19 30.67 3.16
CA ASP A 384 11.30 30.56 4.13
C ASP A 384 10.92 31.22 5.45
N THR A 385 10.25 30.49 6.32
CA THR A 385 9.64 31.06 7.52
C THR A 385 9.95 30.20 8.73
N THR A 386 10.38 30.84 9.82
CA THR A 386 10.48 30.14 11.11
C THR A 386 9.13 30.08 11.83
N GLY A 387 8.25 31.06 11.56
CA GLY A 387 6.85 31.04 11.97
C GLY A 387 5.98 30.16 11.06
N ALA A 388 4.72 29.97 11.47
CA ALA A 388 3.77 29.15 10.70
C ALA A 388 3.40 29.79 9.35
N VAL A 389 3.27 28.96 8.32
CA VAL A 389 2.61 29.32 7.06
C VAL A 389 1.15 28.88 7.12
N THR A 390 0.24 29.81 6.89
CA THR A 390 -1.21 29.53 6.82
C THR A 390 -1.77 29.99 5.49
N GLN A 391 -2.84 29.35 5.03
CA GLN A 391 -3.41 29.59 3.72
C GLN A 391 -4.94 29.64 3.78
N THR A 392 -5.53 30.63 3.10
CA THR A 392 -6.97 30.66 2.81
C THR A 392 -7.29 30.70 1.31
N ALA A 393 -6.33 31.04 0.46
CA ALA A 393 -6.49 31.18 -0.99
C ALA A 393 -5.58 30.21 -1.77
N GLY A 394 -5.78 30.07 -3.08
CA GLY A 394 -5.07 29.09 -3.89
C GLY A 394 -3.59 29.44 -4.11
N LEU A 395 -2.79 28.42 -4.35
CA LEU A 395 -1.39 28.56 -4.74
C LEU A 395 -1.16 27.96 -6.14
N THR A 396 -0.51 28.67 -7.05
CA THR A 396 -0.06 28.12 -8.34
C THR A 396 1.44 28.28 -8.48
N ALA A 397 2.16 27.16 -8.48
CA ALA A 397 3.62 27.13 -8.63
C ALA A 397 4.09 25.86 -9.34
N GLY A 398 5.04 25.97 -10.27
CA GLY A 398 5.67 24.80 -10.87
C GLY A 398 6.50 24.06 -9.83
N ASN A 399 7.19 24.82 -8.97
CA ASN A 399 8.00 24.29 -7.89
C ASN A 399 7.73 25.05 -6.58
N LEU A 400 7.56 24.31 -5.49
CA LEU A 400 7.42 24.83 -4.14
C LEU A 400 8.63 24.40 -3.29
N LEU A 401 9.37 25.37 -2.78
CA LEU A 401 10.48 25.14 -1.85
C LEU A 401 10.09 25.62 -0.45
N LEU A 402 10.12 24.70 0.51
CA LEU A 402 9.85 24.99 1.92
C LEU A 402 11.15 25.06 2.72
N GLN A 403 11.38 26.15 3.44
CA GLN A 403 12.55 26.39 4.30
C GLN A 403 12.12 27.11 5.59
N GLY A 404 13.06 27.25 6.53
CA GLY A 404 12.84 28.00 7.79
C GLY A 404 12.32 27.16 8.97
N GLY A 405 11.79 25.95 8.73
CA GLY A 405 11.44 24.99 9.78
C GLY A 405 10.10 25.25 10.50
N GLY A 406 9.39 26.32 10.17
CA GLY A 406 8.01 26.54 10.65
C GLY A 406 7.02 25.52 10.06
N PRO A 407 5.88 25.25 10.74
CA PRO A 407 4.84 24.39 10.19
C PRO A 407 4.11 25.06 9.02
N VAL A 408 3.69 24.28 8.04
CA VAL A 408 3.10 24.75 6.78
C VAL A 408 1.74 24.10 6.56
N THR A 409 0.69 24.91 6.50
CA THR A 409 -0.68 24.45 6.20
C THR A 409 -1.14 25.07 4.88
N LEU A 410 -1.15 24.24 3.83
CA LEU A 410 -1.56 24.55 2.46
C LEU A 410 -2.74 23.66 2.06
N THR A 411 -3.85 23.80 2.76
CA THR A 411 -5.02 22.90 2.63
C THR A 411 -6.07 23.39 1.64
N ASN A 412 -5.82 24.49 0.93
CA ASN A 412 -6.75 24.98 -0.08
C ASN A 412 -6.80 23.99 -1.27
N ALA A 413 -7.99 23.49 -1.59
CA ALA A 413 -8.18 22.53 -2.67
C ALA A 413 -7.91 23.09 -4.08
N GLY A 414 -7.66 24.39 -4.23
CA GLY A 414 -7.26 25.06 -5.48
C GLY A 414 -5.75 25.17 -5.68
N ASN A 415 -4.94 24.59 -4.80
CA ASN A 415 -3.49 24.54 -5.00
C ASN A 415 -3.14 23.73 -6.25
N ALA A 416 -2.16 24.22 -7.01
CA ALA A 416 -1.63 23.61 -8.21
C ALA A 416 -0.10 23.72 -8.17
N VAL A 417 0.52 22.76 -7.47
CA VAL A 417 1.96 22.62 -7.26
C VAL A 417 2.46 21.43 -8.07
N GLY A 418 3.45 21.66 -8.94
CA GLY A 418 4.07 20.58 -9.71
C GLY A 418 4.99 19.70 -8.86
N THR A 419 6.02 20.33 -8.28
CA THR A 419 7.01 19.65 -7.43
C THR A 419 7.16 20.37 -6.10
N VAL A 420 7.22 19.62 -4.99
CA VAL A 420 7.53 20.13 -3.65
C VAL A 420 8.84 19.52 -3.14
N ALA A 421 9.65 20.32 -2.46
CA ALA A 421 10.81 19.88 -1.69
C ALA A 421 11.05 20.85 -0.52
N GLY A 422 11.79 20.42 0.51
CA GLY A 422 12.17 21.33 1.58
C GLY A 422 12.42 20.73 2.96
N THR A 423 12.73 21.63 3.89
CA THR A 423 12.84 21.38 5.34
C THR A 423 11.80 22.22 6.09
N THR A 424 10.90 21.56 6.81
CA THR A 424 9.75 22.22 7.45
C THR A 424 9.41 21.62 8.83
N GLY A 425 8.46 22.24 9.53
CA GLY A 425 7.84 21.72 10.74
C GLY A 425 6.94 20.53 10.41
N ALA A 426 5.63 20.69 10.63
CA ALA A 426 4.62 19.84 10.01
C ALA A 426 4.24 20.39 8.62
N LEU A 427 3.74 19.55 7.72
CA LEU A 427 3.24 19.96 6.40
C LEU A 427 1.88 19.32 6.13
N ASP A 428 0.84 20.11 5.91
CA ASP A 428 -0.41 19.64 5.29
C ASP A 428 -0.57 20.31 3.94
N LEU A 429 -0.43 19.56 2.85
CA LEU A 429 -0.56 20.05 1.48
C LEU A 429 -1.66 19.29 0.75
N VAL A 430 -2.70 20.02 0.35
CA VAL A 430 -3.73 19.55 -0.57
C VAL A 430 -3.40 20.13 -1.93
N ASP A 431 -3.36 19.30 -2.97
CA ASP A 431 -3.13 19.70 -4.36
C ASP A 431 -4.27 19.23 -5.28
N THR A 432 -4.67 20.07 -6.22
CA THR A 432 -5.73 19.77 -7.20
C THR A 432 -5.27 18.72 -8.21
N ASN A 433 -3.99 18.78 -8.59
CA ASN A 433 -3.40 18.03 -9.70
C ASN A 433 -2.58 16.84 -9.17
N GLY A 434 -1.65 16.34 -9.98
CA GLY A 434 -0.63 15.41 -9.51
C GLY A 434 0.51 16.18 -8.87
N LEU A 435 1.09 15.61 -7.81
CA LEU A 435 2.17 16.21 -7.04
C LEU A 435 3.41 15.33 -7.11
N THR A 436 4.59 15.94 -7.24
CA THR A 436 5.87 15.24 -7.10
C THR A 436 6.60 15.72 -5.86
N VAL A 437 7.04 14.81 -5.00
CA VAL A 437 8.13 15.09 -4.06
C VAL A 437 9.43 14.85 -4.81
N GLY A 438 10.22 15.91 -5.03
CA GLY A 438 11.36 15.87 -5.93
C GLY A 438 12.51 16.77 -5.49
N THR A 439 13.19 17.41 -6.45
CA THR A 439 14.27 18.35 -6.16
C THR A 439 13.88 19.75 -6.61
N VAL A 440 13.89 20.71 -5.69
CA VAL A 440 13.56 22.11 -5.96
C VAL A 440 14.67 23.00 -5.42
N GLY A 441 15.19 23.93 -6.24
CA GLY A 441 16.22 24.88 -5.81
C GLY A 441 17.51 24.22 -5.27
N GLY A 442 17.82 23.01 -5.71
CA GLY A 442 18.95 22.21 -5.22
C GLY A 442 18.68 21.42 -3.92
N VAL A 443 17.51 21.55 -3.31
CA VAL A 443 17.06 20.76 -2.16
C VAL A 443 16.27 19.55 -2.67
N ALA A 444 16.69 18.34 -2.29
CA ALA A 444 16.02 17.11 -2.66
C ALA A 444 15.13 16.60 -1.51
N GLY A 445 13.95 16.12 -1.86
CA GLY A 445 13.04 15.45 -0.94
C GLY A 445 12.34 16.39 0.03
N LEU A 446 11.65 15.79 0.99
CA LEU A 446 10.96 16.48 2.06
C LEU A 446 11.47 15.95 3.40
N THR A 447 12.00 16.84 4.24
CA THR A 447 12.32 16.53 5.64
C THR A 447 11.45 17.38 6.56
N ALA A 448 10.67 16.73 7.41
CA ALA A 448 9.74 17.38 8.34
C ALA A 448 10.04 16.97 9.77
N THR A 449 9.95 17.91 10.70
CA THR A 449 10.08 17.64 12.14
C THR A 449 8.75 17.28 12.81
N GLY A 450 7.63 17.46 12.10
CA GLY A 450 6.28 17.04 12.51
C GLY A 450 5.62 16.11 11.48
N ASP A 451 4.30 15.98 11.58
CA ASP A 451 3.49 15.18 10.66
C ASP A 451 3.47 15.79 9.25
N VAL A 452 3.34 14.93 8.24
CA VAL A 452 3.16 15.32 6.83
C VAL A 452 1.90 14.69 6.27
N GLY A 453 0.97 15.50 5.78
CA GLY A 453 -0.15 15.11 4.95
C GLY A 453 0.03 15.57 3.50
N LEU A 454 0.07 14.63 2.56
CA LEU A 454 0.07 14.91 1.12
C LEU A 454 -1.24 14.39 0.53
N GLN A 455 -2.07 15.31 0.06
CA GLN A 455 -3.33 14.99 -0.60
C GLN A 455 -3.31 15.46 -2.05
N THR A 456 -3.70 14.60 -2.98
CA THR A 456 -3.90 14.97 -4.39
C THR A 456 -5.35 14.75 -4.79
N GLY A 457 -5.86 15.59 -5.71
CA GLY A 457 -7.16 15.43 -6.34
C GLY A 457 -7.20 14.21 -7.25
N SER A 458 -7.42 14.40 -8.55
CA SER A 458 -7.43 13.29 -9.53
C SER A 458 -6.04 12.88 -10.01
N GLY A 459 -4.99 13.61 -9.66
CA GLY A 459 -3.61 13.29 -10.02
C GLY A 459 -2.96 12.27 -9.10
N GLY A 460 -1.89 11.62 -9.57
CA GLY A 460 -1.05 10.74 -8.76
C GLY A 460 -0.06 11.51 -7.88
N LEU A 461 0.61 10.78 -6.97
CA LEU A 461 1.69 11.29 -6.13
C LEU A 461 2.99 10.54 -6.44
N ALA A 462 4.00 11.25 -6.92
CA ALA A 462 5.31 10.68 -7.20
C ALA A 462 6.31 11.03 -6.09
N LEU A 463 6.82 10.03 -5.39
CA LEU A 463 7.87 10.16 -4.37
C LEU A 463 9.23 9.89 -5.03
N ASN A 464 9.73 10.89 -5.75
CA ASN A 464 10.95 10.78 -6.56
C ASN A 464 12.23 11.13 -5.78
N ALA A 465 12.09 11.75 -4.62
CA ALA A 465 13.16 12.02 -3.64
C ALA A 465 12.68 11.64 -2.23
N ASP A 466 13.62 11.52 -1.29
CA ASP A 466 13.33 10.96 0.03
C ASP A 466 12.25 11.77 0.77
N VAL A 467 11.35 11.07 1.46
CA VAL A 467 10.42 11.67 2.43
C VAL A 467 10.82 11.21 3.82
N ASN A 468 11.19 12.13 4.69
CA ASN A 468 11.63 11.83 6.05
C ASN A 468 10.84 12.65 7.07
N VAL A 469 9.98 11.97 7.83
CA VAL A 469 9.21 12.54 8.93
C VAL A 469 9.64 11.98 10.28
N GLY A 470 10.74 11.22 10.35
CA GLY A 470 11.21 10.59 11.58
C GLY A 470 10.16 9.65 12.19
N SER A 471 9.81 9.86 13.47
CA SER A 471 8.80 9.07 14.19
C SER A 471 7.36 9.53 13.96
N ASN A 472 7.15 10.57 13.15
CA ASN A 472 5.84 11.21 12.97
C ASN A 472 4.97 10.47 11.93
N LEU A 473 3.78 11.01 11.69
CA LEU A 473 2.84 10.52 10.69
C LEU A 473 3.22 11.03 9.30
N LEU A 474 3.31 10.12 8.33
CA LEU A 474 3.12 10.44 6.92
C LEU A 474 1.74 9.93 6.48
N LYS A 475 0.86 10.86 6.09
CA LYS A 475 -0.43 10.58 5.46
C LYS A 475 -0.30 10.80 3.95
N LEU A 476 -0.62 9.77 3.18
CA LEU A 476 -0.76 9.81 1.73
C LEU A 476 -2.23 9.63 1.38
N ASP A 477 -2.88 10.67 0.84
CA ASP A 477 -4.31 10.70 0.56
C ASP A 477 -4.54 11.01 -0.92
N THR A 478 -4.53 9.98 -1.75
CA THR A 478 -4.52 10.17 -3.21
C THR A 478 -5.52 9.23 -3.87
N THR A 479 -6.34 9.78 -4.77
CA THR A 479 -7.20 8.94 -5.62
C THR A 479 -6.43 8.38 -6.82
N GLY A 480 -5.40 9.10 -7.27
CA GLY A 480 -4.42 8.62 -8.25
C GLY A 480 -3.37 7.69 -7.62
N ALA A 481 -2.53 7.10 -8.47
CA ALA A 481 -1.48 6.19 -8.03
C ALA A 481 -0.38 6.90 -7.23
N VAL A 482 0.13 6.24 -6.18
CA VAL A 482 1.37 6.61 -5.51
C VAL A 482 2.51 5.78 -6.08
N THR A 483 3.54 6.43 -6.62
CA THR A 483 4.75 5.76 -7.14
C THR A 483 5.99 6.24 -6.42
N GLN A 484 6.98 5.37 -6.24
CA GLN A 484 8.18 5.68 -5.47
C GLN A 484 9.46 5.31 -6.22
N THR A 485 10.45 6.20 -6.18
CA THR A 485 11.85 5.88 -6.57
C THR A 485 12.86 6.12 -5.45
N ALA A 486 12.51 6.84 -4.39
CA ALA A 486 13.38 7.18 -3.27
C ALA A 486 12.82 6.66 -1.92
N GLY A 487 13.62 6.68 -0.86
CA GLY A 487 13.26 6.06 0.42
C GLY A 487 12.20 6.86 1.19
N LEU A 488 11.45 6.16 2.04
CA LEU A 488 10.51 6.75 2.98
C LEU A 488 10.95 6.47 4.42
N THR A 489 11.01 7.46 5.29
CA THR A 489 11.19 7.26 6.74
C THR A 489 10.00 7.86 7.49
N ALA A 490 9.21 7.01 8.15
CA ALA A 490 8.05 7.43 8.93
C ALA A 490 7.79 6.48 10.10
N GLY A 491 7.51 7.01 11.29
CA GLY A 491 7.07 6.20 12.42
C GLY A 491 5.71 5.58 12.14
N ASN A 492 4.84 6.36 11.48
CA ASN A 492 3.51 5.92 11.08
C ASN A 492 3.20 6.29 9.64
N LEU A 493 2.66 5.35 8.86
CA LEU A 493 2.19 5.56 7.50
C LEU A 493 0.67 5.37 7.44
N LEU A 494 -0.05 6.39 6.99
CA LEU A 494 -1.49 6.33 6.74
C LEU A 494 -1.78 6.43 5.25
N LEU A 495 -2.42 5.42 4.68
CA LEU A 495 -2.85 5.40 3.28
C LEU A 495 -4.36 5.69 3.18
N GLN A 496 -4.73 6.67 2.37
CA GLN A 496 -6.13 7.08 2.11
C GLN A 496 -6.31 7.41 0.61
N GLY A 497 -7.56 7.64 0.20
CA GLY A 497 -7.90 8.06 -1.17
C GLY A 497 -8.18 6.92 -2.16
N GLY A 498 -7.76 5.69 -1.87
CA GLY A 498 -8.13 4.49 -2.63
C GLY A 498 -7.35 4.25 -3.94
N GLY A 499 -6.39 5.12 -4.29
CA GLY A 499 -5.46 4.87 -5.39
C GLY A 499 -4.50 3.71 -5.11
N PRO A 500 -3.92 3.05 -6.13
CA PRO A 500 -2.89 2.04 -5.92
C PRO A 500 -1.59 2.65 -5.42
N VAL A 501 -0.85 1.94 -4.57
CA VAL A 501 0.34 2.42 -3.89
C VAL A 501 1.52 1.47 -4.13
N THR A 502 2.60 1.98 -4.71
CA THR A 502 3.84 1.23 -4.92
C THR A 502 4.98 1.90 -4.16
N LEU A 503 5.37 1.29 -3.04
CA LEU A 503 6.44 1.69 -2.14
C LEU A 503 7.52 0.60 -2.07
N THR A 504 8.14 0.30 -3.22
CA THR A 504 9.06 -0.83 -3.38
C THR A 504 10.53 -0.48 -3.15
N ASN A 505 10.85 0.76 -2.76
CA ASN A 505 12.22 1.11 -2.44
C ASN A 505 12.69 0.39 -1.16
N ALA A 506 13.79 -0.36 -1.26
CA ALA A 506 14.31 -1.16 -0.16
C ALA A 506 14.80 -0.34 1.05
N GLY A 507 14.90 0.99 0.92
CA GLY A 507 15.27 1.94 1.98
C GLY A 507 14.08 2.49 2.78
N ASN A 508 12.86 2.00 2.57
CA ASN A 508 11.72 2.41 3.38
C ASN A 508 11.87 1.92 4.83
N ALA A 509 11.62 2.80 5.78
CA ALA A 509 11.65 2.55 7.20
C ALA A 509 10.33 3.06 7.82
N VAL A 510 9.31 2.21 7.79
CA VAL A 510 7.97 2.44 8.31
C VAL A 510 7.76 1.61 9.57
N GLY A 511 7.41 2.26 10.68
CA GLY A 511 7.11 1.56 11.94
C GLY A 511 5.76 0.85 11.91
N THR A 512 4.69 1.66 11.88
CA THR A 512 3.30 1.17 11.82
C THR A 512 2.59 1.73 10.59
N MET A 513 1.79 0.91 9.93
CA MET A 513 0.94 1.34 8.82
C MET A 513 -0.53 1.00 9.07
N ALA A 514 -1.41 1.81 8.49
CA ALA A 514 -2.84 1.53 8.36
C ALA A 514 -3.40 2.24 7.12
N GLY A 515 -4.56 1.85 6.63
CA GLY A 515 -5.21 2.60 5.56
C GLY A 515 -6.25 1.88 4.72
N THR A 516 -6.83 2.66 3.81
CA THR A 516 -7.71 2.21 2.74
C THR A 516 -7.09 2.58 1.39
N THR A 517 -6.75 1.59 0.58
CA THR A 517 -5.96 1.77 -0.65
C THR A 517 -6.48 0.91 -1.80
N GLY A 518 -5.95 1.12 -3.00
CA GLY A 518 -6.15 0.24 -4.16
C GLY A 518 -5.35 -1.06 -4.00
N ALA A 519 -4.46 -1.35 -4.94
CA ALA A 519 -3.38 -2.33 -4.72
C ALA A 519 -2.26 -1.70 -3.87
N LEU A 520 -1.49 -2.51 -3.14
CA LEU A 520 -0.35 -2.05 -2.34
C LEU A 520 0.84 -2.99 -2.51
N ASP A 521 1.98 -2.47 -2.93
CA ASP A 521 3.26 -3.17 -2.80
C ASP A 521 4.18 -2.34 -1.91
N LEU A 522 4.55 -2.86 -0.74
CA LEU A 522 5.42 -2.18 0.21
C LEU A 522 6.60 -3.09 0.59
N VAL A 523 7.81 -2.57 0.39
CA VAL A 523 9.06 -3.16 0.87
C VAL A 523 9.58 -2.29 2.00
N ASP A 524 9.79 -2.86 3.17
CA ASP A 524 10.35 -2.20 4.35
C ASP A 524 11.72 -2.79 4.74
N THR A 525 12.70 -1.95 5.06
CA THR A 525 14.03 -2.37 5.52
C THR A 525 13.98 -3.06 6.89
N ASN A 526 13.09 -2.60 7.77
CA ASN A 526 13.02 -2.97 9.17
C ASN A 526 11.90 -3.98 9.42
N GLY A 527 11.28 -3.95 10.60
CA GLY A 527 10.04 -4.65 10.88
C GLY A 527 8.86 -3.71 10.71
N LEU A 528 7.73 -4.27 10.27
CA LEU A 528 6.53 -3.52 9.94
C LEU A 528 5.36 -3.99 10.81
N THR A 529 4.55 -3.05 11.30
CA THR A 529 3.28 -3.37 11.96
C THR A 529 2.11 -2.88 11.13
N VAL A 530 1.15 -3.74 10.79
CA VAL A 530 -0.19 -3.28 10.40
C VAL A 530 -0.99 -3.08 11.69
N GLY A 531 -1.34 -1.83 12.00
CA GLY A 531 -1.87 -1.44 13.29
C GLY A 531 -2.95 -0.36 13.20
N THR A 532 -2.92 0.61 14.11
CA THR A 532 -3.82 1.78 14.06
C THR A 532 -3.01 3.04 13.87
N VAL A 533 -3.32 3.82 12.83
CA VAL A 533 -2.65 5.09 12.51
C VAL A 533 -3.70 6.15 12.24
N GLY A 534 -3.59 7.33 12.88
CA GLY A 534 -4.52 8.45 12.64
C GLY A 534 -6.00 8.12 12.89
N GLY A 535 -6.29 7.16 13.79
CA GLY A 535 -7.65 6.67 14.05
C GLY A 535 -8.17 5.63 13.07
N VAL A 536 -7.42 5.28 12.01
CA VAL A 536 -7.73 4.18 11.09
C VAL A 536 -7.04 2.92 11.57
N ALA A 537 -7.80 1.84 11.76
CA ALA A 537 -7.28 0.54 12.15
C ALA A 537 -7.20 -0.40 10.95
N GLY A 538 -6.09 -1.12 10.84
CA GLY A 538 -5.89 -2.17 9.85
C GLY A 538 -5.59 -1.66 8.45
N LEU A 539 -5.61 -2.58 7.51
CA LEU A 539 -5.40 -2.33 6.09
C LEU A 539 -6.58 -2.91 5.31
N THR A 540 -7.28 -2.07 4.56
CA THR A 540 -8.28 -2.50 3.57
C THR A 540 -7.79 -2.13 2.18
N ALA A 541 -7.71 -3.10 1.28
CA ALA A 541 -7.25 -2.91 -0.09
C ALA A 541 -8.27 -3.46 -1.09
N THR A 542 -8.54 -2.73 -2.16
CA THR A 542 -9.42 -3.23 -3.24
C THR A 542 -8.67 -4.03 -4.30
N GLY A 543 -7.34 -4.08 -4.24
CA GLY A 543 -6.47 -4.88 -5.10
C GLY A 543 -5.55 -5.82 -4.31
N ASP A 544 -4.54 -6.36 -5.00
CA ASP A 544 -3.51 -7.21 -4.40
C ASP A 544 -2.65 -6.40 -3.41
N VAL A 545 -2.16 -7.07 -2.37
CA VAL A 545 -1.26 -6.51 -1.36
C VAL A 545 0.00 -7.36 -1.22
N GLY A 546 1.17 -6.77 -1.42
CA GLY A 546 2.47 -7.33 -1.06
C GLY A 546 3.10 -6.57 0.11
N LEU A 547 3.37 -7.27 1.21
CA LEU A 547 4.12 -6.74 2.35
C LEU A 547 5.44 -7.50 2.48
N GLN A 548 6.55 -6.80 2.29
CA GLN A 548 7.89 -7.34 2.40
C GLN A 548 8.67 -6.66 3.52
N THR A 549 9.36 -7.44 4.36
CA THR A 549 10.27 -6.92 5.39
C THR A 549 11.68 -7.46 5.22
N GLY A 550 12.68 -6.60 5.38
CA GLY A 550 14.09 -6.92 5.19
C GLY A 550 14.68 -7.73 6.34
N SER A 551 14.87 -7.07 7.50
CA SER A 551 15.52 -7.67 8.68
C SER A 551 14.61 -7.84 9.90
N GLY A 552 13.41 -7.24 9.89
CA GLY A 552 12.43 -7.36 10.97
C GLY A 552 11.26 -8.30 10.64
N GLY A 553 10.43 -8.57 11.64
CA GLY A 553 9.17 -9.30 11.47
C GLY A 553 8.02 -8.43 10.96
N LEU A 554 6.89 -9.07 10.67
CA LEU A 554 5.63 -8.43 10.31
C LEU A 554 4.58 -8.72 11.38
N ALA A 555 4.03 -7.69 12.00
CA ALA A 555 2.98 -7.82 12.99
C ALA A 555 1.64 -7.36 12.41
N LEU A 556 0.66 -8.26 12.33
CA LEU A 556 -0.72 -7.99 11.90
C LEU A 556 -1.59 -7.77 13.14
N ASN A 557 -1.45 -6.57 13.72
CA ASN A 557 -2.10 -6.21 14.98
C ASN A 557 -3.52 -5.66 14.81
N ALA A 558 -3.90 -5.30 13.59
CA ALA A 558 -5.24 -4.92 13.18
C ALA A 558 -5.62 -5.63 11.86
N ASP A 559 -6.91 -5.64 11.51
CA ASP A 559 -7.43 -6.45 10.41
C ASP A 559 -6.73 -6.13 9.08
N VAL A 560 -6.40 -7.16 8.31
CA VAL A 560 -5.95 -7.02 6.92
C VAL A 560 -7.00 -7.63 6.02
N ASN A 561 -7.62 -6.80 5.19
CA ASN A 561 -8.69 -7.21 4.28
C ASN A 561 -8.38 -6.82 2.84
N VAL A 562 -8.10 -7.83 2.02
CA VAL A 562 -7.89 -7.69 0.57
C VAL A 562 -9.03 -8.32 -0.23
N GLY A 563 -10.12 -8.73 0.42
CA GLY A 563 -11.26 -9.40 -0.22
C GLY A 563 -10.83 -10.68 -0.93
N SER A 564 -11.16 -10.82 -2.22
CA SER A 564 -10.81 -11.99 -3.05
C SER A 564 -9.41 -11.93 -3.67
N ASN A 565 -8.64 -10.87 -3.39
CA ASN A 565 -7.35 -10.61 -4.00
C ASN A 565 -6.21 -11.39 -3.33
N LEU A 566 -5.00 -11.23 -3.86
CA LEU A 566 -3.77 -11.78 -3.30
C LEU A 566 -3.28 -10.94 -2.11
N LEU A 567 -3.00 -11.61 -1.00
CA LEU A 567 -2.11 -11.11 0.05
C LEU A 567 -0.80 -11.89 0.01
N LYS A 568 0.29 -11.21 -0.33
CA LYS A 568 1.65 -11.75 -0.26
C LYS A 568 2.34 -11.23 1.01
N LEU A 569 2.81 -12.15 1.83
CA LEU A 569 3.65 -11.89 3.00
C LEU A 569 5.06 -12.42 2.71
N ASP A 570 6.04 -11.52 2.58
CA ASP A 570 7.41 -11.86 2.19
C ASP A 570 8.39 -11.38 3.25
N THR A 571 8.59 -12.20 4.28
CA THR A 571 9.31 -11.76 5.48
C THR A 571 10.35 -12.79 5.87
N THR A 572 11.57 -12.33 6.11
CA THR A 572 12.63 -13.18 6.70
C THR A 572 12.44 -13.33 8.21
N GLY A 573 11.90 -12.29 8.86
CA GLY A 573 11.46 -12.33 10.25
C GLY A 573 10.09 -13.00 10.42
N ALA A 574 9.68 -13.19 11.68
CA ALA A 574 8.41 -13.82 12.01
C ALA A 574 7.20 -12.96 11.59
N VAL A 575 6.16 -13.60 11.07
CA VAL A 575 4.82 -13.03 10.95
C VAL A 575 4.01 -13.38 12.18
N THR A 576 3.47 -12.39 12.87
CA THR A 576 2.60 -12.56 14.04
C THR A 576 1.26 -11.88 13.81
N GLN A 577 0.21 -12.37 14.48
CA GLN A 577 -1.15 -11.89 14.25
C GLN A 577 -1.93 -11.79 15.57
N THR A 578 -2.67 -10.69 15.73
CA THR A 578 -3.70 -10.56 16.77
C THR A 578 -5.08 -10.24 16.22
N ALA A 579 -5.20 -9.85 14.95
CA ALA A 579 -6.46 -9.46 14.30
C ALA A 579 -6.77 -10.33 13.07
N GLY A 580 -7.96 -10.21 12.48
CA GLY A 580 -8.41 -11.08 11.39
C GLY A 580 -7.70 -10.81 10.06
N LEU A 581 -7.62 -11.85 9.23
CA LEU A 581 -7.09 -11.79 7.87
C LEU A 581 -8.20 -12.16 6.88
N THR A 582 -8.47 -11.36 5.86
CA THR A 582 -9.38 -11.73 4.76
C THR A 582 -8.64 -11.63 3.43
N ALA A 583 -8.43 -12.77 2.77
CA ALA A 583 -7.76 -12.85 1.48
C ALA A 583 -8.30 -14.02 0.64
N GLY A 584 -8.52 -13.80 -0.66
CA GLY A 584 -8.87 -14.90 -1.57
C GLY A 584 -7.69 -15.85 -1.72
N ASN A 585 -6.49 -15.28 -1.81
CA ASN A 585 -5.25 -16.03 -1.90
C ASN A 585 -4.19 -15.47 -0.93
N LEU A 586 -3.52 -16.35 -0.21
CA LEU A 586 -2.40 -16.04 0.68
C LEU A 586 -1.12 -16.66 0.12
N LEU A 587 -0.13 -15.83 -0.16
CA LEU A 587 1.20 -16.27 -0.58
C LEU A 587 2.22 -15.97 0.52
N LEU A 588 2.91 -17.02 0.97
CA LEU A 588 3.95 -16.92 1.99
C LEU A 588 5.34 -17.06 1.36
N GLN A 589 6.22 -16.09 1.60
CA GLN A 589 7.59 -16.05 1.11
C GLN A 589 8.54 -15.51 2.20
N GLY A 590 9.86 -15.52 1.94
CA GLY A 590 10.88 -14.97 2.84
C GLY A 590 11.44 -15.95 3.88
N GLY A 591 10.76 -17.06 4.15
CA GLY A 591 11.27 -18.15 4.99
C GLY A 591 11.17 -17.95 6.51
N GLY A 592 10.66 -16.80 6.98
CA GLY A 592 10.33 -16.58 8.39
C GLY A 592 9.14 -17.44 8.84
N PRO A 593 9.01 -17.75 10.15
CA PRO A 593 7.86 -18.47 10.70
C PRO A 593 6.60 -17.59 10.67
N VAL A 594 5.44 -18.19 10.45
CA VAL A 594 4.16 -17.51 10.27
C VAL A 594 3.13 -18.03 11.27
N THR A 595 2.62 -17.16 12.13
CA THR A 595 1.57 -17.48 13.09
C THR A 595 0.32 -16.64 12.79
N LEU A 596 -0.67 -17.29 12.20
CA LEU A 596 -1.97 -16.75 11.80
C LEU A 596 -3.09 -17.51 12.53
N THR A 597 -3.11 -17.39 13.86
CA THR A 597 -3.99 -18.19 14.73
C THR A 597 -5.31 -17.50 15.09
N ASN A 598 -5.58 -16.31 14.54
CA ASN A 598 -6.84 -15.63 14.79
C ASN A 598 -8.02 -16.41 14.16
N ALA A 599 -9.03 -16.73 14.96
CA ALA A 599 -10.20 -17.50 14.51
C ALA A 599 -11.11 -16.75 13.52
N GLY A 600 -10.86 -15.48 13.22
CA GLY A 600 -11.55 -14.66 12.22
C GLY A 600 -10.86 -14.63 10.85
N ASN A 601 -9.80 -15.40 10.66
CA ASN A 601 -9.15 -15.53 9.35
C ASN A 601 -10.09 -16.17 8.33
N ALA A 602 -10.09 -15.64 7.11
CA ALA A 602 -10.87 -16.09 5.98
C ALA A 602 -9.98 -16.08 4.73
N VAL A 603 -9.24 -17.16 4.54
CA VAL A 603 -8.30 -17.42 3.46
C VAL A 603 -8.87 -18.50 2.54
N GLY A 604 -8.99 -18.20 1.25
CA GLY A 604 -9.45 -19.19 0.26
C GLY A 604 -8.38 -20.23 -0.06
N THR A 605 -7.26 -19.77 -0.62
CA THR A 605 -6.13 -20.62 -1.00
C THR A 605 -4.83 -20.13 -0.36
N VAL A 606 -4.02 -21.04 0.18
CA VAL A 606 -2.67 -20.76 0.67
C VAL A 606 -1.63 -21.51 -0.16
N ALA A 607 -0.50 -20.85 -0.43
CA ALA A 607 0.70 -21.47 -0.99
C ALA A 607 1.94 -20.71 -0.50
N GLY A 608 3.13 -21.32 -0.57
CA GLY A 608 4.36 -20.60 -0.25
C GLY A 608 5.52 -21.43 0.27
N THR A 609 6.61 -20.72 0.55
CA THR A 609 7.79 -21.23 1.25
C THR A 609 8.01 -20.43 2.53
N THR A 610 7.98 -21.11 3.68
CA THR A 610 7.97 -20.47 5.00
C THR A 610 8.83 -21.23 6.02
N GLY A 611 8.97 -20.66 7.22
CA GLY A 611 9.52 -21.30 8.40
C GLY A 611 8.58 -22.38 8.94
N ALA A 612 8.11 -22.22 10.17
CA ALA A 612 6.91 -22.91 10.67
C ALA A 612 5.65 -22.14 10.23
N LEU A 613 4.51 -22.81 10.09
CA LEU A 613 3.21 -22.18 9.80
C LEU A 613 2.14 -22.69 10.76
N ASP A 614 1.52 -21.80 11.53
CA ASP A 614 0.25 -22.10 12.21
C ASP A 614 -0.85 -21.22 11.62
N LEU A 615 -1.78 -21.81 10.87
CA LEU A 615 -2.90 -21.12 10.24
C LEU A 615 -4.23 -21.69 10.73
N VAL A 616 -5.00 -20.85 11.41
CA VAL A 616 -6.41 -21.10 11.72
C VAL A 616 -7.25 -20.35 10.70
N ASP A 617 -8.23 -21.03 10.10
CA ASP A 617 -9.18 -20.44 9.16
C ASP A 617 -10.62 -20.70 9.59
N THR A 618 -11.49 -19.69 9.46
CA THR A 618 -12.91 -19.78 9.81
C THR A 618 -13.68 -20.68 8.84
N ASN A 619 -13.29 -20.64 7.57
CA ASN A 619 -13.99 -21.26 6.44
C ASN A 619 -13.31 -22.57 6.03
N GLY A 620 -13.45 -22.96 4.76
CA GLY A 620 -12.66 -24.03 4.18
C GLY A 620 -11.38 -23.46 3.58
N LEU A 621 -10.30 -24.22 3.66
CA LEU A 621 -8.97 -23.81 3.19
C LEU A 621 -8.49 -24.75 2.08
N THR A 622 -7.87 -24.19 1.05
CA THR A 622 -7.17 -24.96 0.01
C THR A 622 -5.67 -24.72 0.08
N VAL A 623 -4.86 -25.76 0.16
CA VAL A 623 -3.45 -25.68 -0.24
C VAL A 623 -3.40 -25.88 -1.76
N GLY A 624 -2.99 -24.86 -2.49
CA GLY A 624 -3.11 -24.82 -3.95
C GLY A 624 -1.97 -24.07 -4.62
N THR A 625 -2.28 -23.35 -5.70
CA THR A 625 -1.31 -22.51 -6.42
C THR A 625 -1.69 -21.04 -6.28
N VAL A 626 -0.77 -20.22 -5.77
CA VAL A 626 -0.95 -18.79 -5.58
C VAL A 626 0.25 -18.04 -6.16
N GLY A 627 0.01 -17.02 -6.99
CA GLY A 627 1.09 -16.19 -7.55
C GLY A 627 2.16 -16.98 -8.34
N GLY A 628 1.78 -18.13 -8.92
CA GLY A 628 2.70 -19.04 -9.60
C GLY A 628 3.47 -20.00 -8.70
N VAL A 629 3.34 -19.91 -7.37
CA VAL A 629 3.89 -20.86 -6.40
C VAL A 629 2.85 -21.94 -6.10
N ALA A 630 3.21 -23.20 -6.28
CA ALA A 630 2.35 -24.34 -5.99
C ALA A 630 2.73 -24.99 -4.66
N GLY A 631 1.71 -25.29 -3.85
CA GLY A 631 1.87 -26.04 -2.60
C GLY A 631 2.43 -25.23 -1.46
N LEU A 632 2.75 -25.93 -0.37
CA LEU A 632 3.35 -25.39 0.83
C LEU A 632 4.64 -26.14 1.13
N THR A 633 5.76 -25.42 1.18
CA THR A 633 7.04 -25.93 1.67
C THR A 633 7.42 -25.20 2.96
N ALA A 634 7.61 -25.94 4.05
CA ALA A 634 7.94 -25.37 5.35
C ALA A 634 9.22 -26.00 5.90
N THR A 635 10.08 -25.19 6.50
CA THR A 635 11.30 -25.68 7.18
C THR A 635 11.06 -26.07 8.65
N GLY A 636 9.90 -25.70 9.20
CA GLY A 636 9.43 -26.11 10.52
C GLY A 636 8.08 -26.86 10.47
N ASP A 637 7.42 -26.92 11.62
CA ASP A 637 6.09 -27.53 11.76
C ASP A 637 5.02 -26.73 11.01
N VAL A 638 3.97 -27.41 10.54
CA VAL A 638 2.79 -26.80 9.93
C VAL A 638 1.53 -27.26 10.64
N GLY A 639 0.75 -26.33 11.17
CA GLY A 639 -0.62 -26.53 11.63
C GLY A 639 -1.62 -25.86 10.70
N LEU A 640 -2.52 -26.65 10.11
CA LEU A 640 -3.66 -26.16 9.33
C LEU A 640 -4.94 -26.52 10.07
N GLN A 641 -5.64 -25.49 10.54
CA GLN A 641 -6.91 -25.62 11.23
C GLN A 641 -8.03 -24.94 10.43
N THR A 642 -9.14 -25.63 10.23
CA THR A 642 -10.34 -25.02 9.63
C THR A 642 -11.53 -25.13 10.58
N GLY A 643 -12.44 -24.15 10.52
CA GLY A 643 -13.69 -24.14 11.27
C GLY A 643 -14.67 -25.19 10.77
N SER A 644 -15.79 -24.78 10.20
CA SER A 644 -16.80 -25.70 9.65
C SER A 644 -16.51 -26.14 8.21
N GLY A 645 -15.55 -25.53 7.53
CA GLY A 645 -15.15 -25.90 6.17
C GLY A 645 -14.16 -27.06 6.13
N GLY A 646 -14.06 -27.73 4.98
CA GLY A 646 -13.04 -28.77 4.76
C GLY A 646 -11.65 -28.21 4.43
N LEU A 647 -10.67 -29.10 4.33
CA LEU A 647 -9.29 -28.81 3.93
C LEU A 647 -8.96 -29.55 2.64
N ALA A 648 -8.65 -28.82 1.57
CA ALA A 648 -8.27 -29.42 0.29
C ALA A 648 -6.75 -29.29 0.05
N LEU A 649 -6.06 -30.42 -0.07
CA LEU A 649 -4.63 -30.49 -0.39
C LEU A 649 -4.47 -30.73 -1.90
N ASN A 650 -4.62 -29.65 -2.67
CA ASN A 650 -4.63 -29.71 -4.13
C ASN A 650 -3.24 -29.55 -4.76
N ALA A 651 -2.27 -29.08 -3.98
CA ALA A 651 -0.85 -29.02 -4.32
C ALA A 651 0.00 -29.58 -3.17
N ASP A 652 1.27 -29.89 -3.43
CA ASP A 652 2.12 -30.62 -2.48
C ASP A 652 2.26 -29.88 -1.15
N VAL A 653 2.21 -30.62 -0.04
CA VAL A 653 2.58 -30.12 1.28
C VAL A 653 3.85 -30.84 1.72
N ASN A 654 4.93 -30.09 1.92
CA ASN A 654 6.23 -30.62 2.30
C ASN A 654 6.76 -29.91 3.55
N VAL A 655 6.79 -30.65 4.66
CA VAL A 655 7.39 -30.20 5.93
C VAL A 655 8.64 -31.01 6.30
N GLY A 656 9.18 -31.82 5.37
CA GLY A 656 10.32 -32.69 5.62
C GLY A 656 10.07 -33.65 6.79
N SER A 657 10.95 -33.64 7.79
CA SER A 657 10.85 -34.48 9.00
C SER A 657 9.97 -33.88 10.11
N ASN A 658 9.40 -32.69 9.89
CA ASN A 658 8.65 -31.95 10.91
C ASN A 658 7.20 -32.46 11.04
N LEU A 659 6.45 -31.83 11.94
CA LEU A 659 5.03 -32.09 12.17
C LEU A 659 4.16 -31.40 11.12
N LEU A 660 3.24 -32.15 10.52
CA LEU A 660 2.05 -31.62 9.88
C LEU A 660 0.83 -31.95 10.74
N LYS A 661 0.19 -30.92 11.29
CA LYS A 661 -1.09 -31.03 11.99
C LYS A 661 -2.23 -30.60 11.07
N LEU A 662 -3.19 -31.50 10.88
CA LEU A 662 -4.45 -31.24 10.19
C LEU A 662 -5.58 -31.26 11.21
N ASP A 663 -6.20 -30.12 11.48
CA ASP A 663 -7.22 -29.95 12.51
C ASP A 663 -8.51 -29.42 11.89
N THR A 664 -9.37 -30.32 11.46
CA THR A 664 -10.58 -29.92 10.74
C THR A 664 -11.78 -30.77 11.15
N THR A 665 -12.92 -30.10 11.30
CA THR A 665 -14.21 -30.78 11.48
C THR A 665 -14.82 -31.20 10.14
N GLY A 666 -14.42 -30.54 9.05
CA GLY A 666 -14.79 -30.88 7.68
C GLY A 666 -13.89 -31.97 7.10
N ALA A 667 -14.17 -32.38 5.86
CA ALA A 667 -13.36 -33.39 5.18
C ALA A 667 -11.98 -32.85 4.79
N VAL A 668 -10.92 -33.66 4.97
CA VAL A 668 -9.62 -33.48 4.31
C VAL A 668 -9.63 -34.28 3.01
N THR A 669 -9.44 -33.61 1.88
CA THR A 669 -9.30 -34.24 0.56
C THR A 669 -7.94 -33.95 -0.05
N GLN A 670 -7.42 -34.86 -0.86
CA GLN A 670 -6.08 -34.72 -1.44
C GLN A 670 -6.05 -35.07 -2.93
N THR A 671 -5.36 -34.24 -3.72
CA THR A 671 -4.96 -34.57 -5.09
C THR A 671 -3.45 -34.55 -5.33
N ALA A 672 -2.67 -33.95 -4.42
CA ALA A 672 -1.20 -33.84 -4.52
C ALA A 672 -0.47 -34.56 -3.37
N GLY A 673 0.84 -34.67 -3.42
CA GLY A 673 1.63 -35.44 -2.46
C GLY A 673 1.76 -34.77 -1.09
N LEU A 674 2.07 -35.57 -0.09
CA LEU A 674 2.31 -35.14 1.29
C LEU A 674 3.68 -35.62 1.75
N THR A 675 4.55 -34.76 2.27
CA THR A 675 5.81 -35.16 2.90
C THR A 675 5.85 -34.62 4.32
N ALA A 676 5.82 -35.51 5.32
CA ALA A 676 5.87 -35.16 6.73
C ALA A 676 6.51 -36.27 7.56
N GLY A 677 7.42 -35.93 8.47
CA GLY A 677 7.97 -36.90 9.42
C GLY A 677 6.87 -37.39 10.36
N ASN A 678 5.99 -36.48 10.78
CA ASN A 678 4.87 -36.77 11.65
C ASN A 678 3.58 -36.12 11.15
N LEU A 679 2.49 -36.87 11.12
CA LEU A 679 1.15 -36.42 10.78
C LEU A 679 0.24 -36.51 12.01
N LEU A 680 -0.30 -35.38 12.44
CA LEU A 680 -1.27 -35.28 13.52
C LEU A 680 -2.65 -34.96 12.96
N LEU A 681 -3.62 -35.83 13.21
CA LEU A 681 -5.01 -35.63 12.79
C LEU A 681 -5.87 -35.21 13.98
N GLN A 682 -6.58 -34.10 13.86
CA GLN A 682 -7.49 -33.56 14.87
C GLN A 682 -8.78 -33.01 14.22
N GLY A 683 -9.75 -32.63 15.04
CA GLY A 683 -11.03 -32.05 14.59
C GLY A 683 -12.13 -33.06 14.23
N GLY A 684 -11.78 -34.33 14.00
CA GLY A 684 -12.75 -35.44 13.84
C GLY A 684 -13.43 -35.54 12.47
N GLY A 685 -13.09 -34.68 11.51
CA GLY A 685 -13.53 -34.82 10.12
C GLY A 685 -12.88 -36.02 9.40
N PRO A 686 -13.49 -36.55 8.32
CA PRO A 686 -12.91 -37.65 7.56
C PRO A 686 -11.69 -37.18 6.76
N VAL A 687 -10.68 -38.04 6.63
CA VAL A 687 -9.39 -37.75 6.00
C VAL A 687 -9.11 -38.72 4.87
N THR A 688 -8.95 -38.21 3.65
CA THR A 688 -8.61 -38.99 2.46
C THR A 688 -7.28 -38.52 1.89
N LEU A 689 -6.22 -39.29 2.13
CA LEU A 689 -4.85 -39.08 1.72
C LEU A 689 -4.39 -40.25 0.82
N THR A 690 -4.98 -40.34 -0.37
CA THR A 690 -4.80 -41.48 -1.28
C THR A 690 -3.77 -41.24 -2.39
N ASN A 691 -3.08 -40.09 -2.39
CA ASN A 691 -2.06 -39.81 -3.39
C ASN A 691 -0.86 -40.76 -3.19
N ALA A 692 -0.40 -41.39 -4.27
CA ALA A 692 0.72 -42.35 -4.22
C ALA A 692 2.09 -41.71 -3.91
N GLY A 693 2.19 -40.39 -3.83
CA GLY A 693 3.39 -39.64 -3.45
C GLY A 693 3.46 -39.26 -1.97
N ASN A 694 2.52 -39.71 -1.14
CA ASN A 694 2.56 -39.47 0.30
C ASN A 694 3.75 -40.18 0.95
N ALA A 695 4.43 -39.49 1.85
CA ALA A 695 5.63 -39.92 2.54
C ALA A 695 5.52 -39.47 4.01
N VAL A 696 4.78 -40.23 4.80
CA VAL A 696 4.52 -39.99 6.23
C VAL A 696 5.28 -41.01 7.08
N GLY A 697 6.02 -40.54 8.08
CA GLY A 697 6.71 -41.44 9.02
C GLY A 697 5.78 -41.99 10.09
N THR A 698 5.25 -41.10 10.94
CA THR A 698 4.36 -41.47 12.05
C THR A 698 3.02 -40.75 11.95
N VAL A 699 1.92 -41.46 12.16
CA VAL A 699 0.57 -40.89 12.28
C VAL A 699 0.01 -41.10 13.68
N ALA A 700 -0.65 -40.09 14.22
CA ALA A 700 -1.46 -40.17 15.44
C ALA A 700 -2.63 -39.19 15.35
N GLY A 701 -3.67 -39.36 16.16
CA GLY A 701 -4.78 -38.40 16.16
C GLY A 701 -6.15 -38.94 16.50
N THR A 702 -7.14 -38.06 16.36
CA THR A 702 -8.57 -38.38 16.36
C THR A 702 -9.20 -37.88 15.07
N THR A 703 -9.80 -38.77 14.30
CA THR A 703 -10.31 -38.48 12.96
C THR A 703 -11.67 -39.16 12.70
N GLY A 704 -12.32 -38.78 11.59
CA GLY A 704 -13.48 -39.45 11.04
C GLY A 704 -13.13 -40.84 10.48
N ALA A 705 -13.46 -41.07 9.21
CA ALA A 705 -12.82 -42.12 8.43
C ALA A 705 -11.40 -41.69 8.02
N LEU A 706 -10.45 -42.62 7.88
CA LEU A 706 -9.10 -42.36 7.39
C LEU A 706 -8.78 -43.29 6.24
N GLU A 707 -8.38 -42.74 5.10
CA GLU A 707 -7.71 -43.49 4.05
C GLU A 707 -6.34 -42.90 3.78
N LEU A 708 -5.28 -43.67 4.03
CA LEU A 708 -3.90 -43.24 3.86
C LEU A 708 -3.12 -44.25 3.02
N VAL A 709 -2.72 -43.81 1.83
CA VAL A 709 -1.71 -44.46 1.00
C VAL A 709 -0.39 -43.79 1.31
N ASP A 710 0.65 -44.57 1.59
CA ASP A 710 1.97 -44.06 1.97
C ASP A 710 3.11 -44.82 1.29
N THR A 711 4.15 -44.09 0.88
CA THR A 711 5.36 -44.63 0.24
C THR A 711 6.45 -45.03 1.24
N ASN A 712 6.40 -44.51 2.46
CA ASN A 712 7.30 -44.86 3.55
C ASN A 712 6.72 -45.98 4.42
N GLY A 713 7.57 -46.59 5.24
CA GLY A 713 7.08 -47.43 6.33
C GLY A 713 6.28 -46.58 7.32
N LEU A 714 5.02 -46.94 7.55
CA LEU A 714 4.10 -46.15 8.37
C LEU A 714 4.11 -46.65 9.82
N THR A 715 4.20 -45.72 10.77
CA THR A 715 4.03 -46.01 12.20
C THR A 715 2.75 -45.37 12.74
N VAL A 716 1.88 -46.12 13.41
CA VAL A 716 0.87 -45.56 14.30
C VAL A 716 1.49 -45.44 15.68
N GLY A 717 1.76 -44.20 16.10
CA GLY A 717 2.62 -43.92 17.24
C GLY A 717 2.17 -42.73 18.08
N THR A 718 3.12 -41.94 18.54
CA THR A 718 2.87 -40.71 19.31
C THR A 718 3.34 -39.50 18.50
N VAL A 719 2.44 -38.54 18.24
CA VAL A 719 2.74 -37.31 17.50
C VAL A 719 2.19 -36.10 18.26
N GLY A 720 3.01 -35.07 18.49
CA GLY A 720 2.56 -33.83 19.15
C GLY A 720 1.97 -34.05 20.55
N GLY A 721 2.41 -35.09 21.26
CA GLY A 721 1.85 -35.51 22.55
C GLY A 721 0.56 -36.33 22.48
N VAL A 722 -0.03 -36.51 21.29
CA VAL A 722 -1.19 -37.40 21.07
C VAL A 722 -0.69 -38.82 20.83
N VAL A 723 -1.25 -39.76 21.58
CA VAL A 723 -0.83 -41.18 21.58
C VAL A 723 -1.85 -42.03 20.82
N GLY A 724 -1.39 -42.73 19.79
CA GLY A 724 -2.20 -43.62 18.97
C GLY A 724 -3.12 -42.90 17.99
N LEU A 725 -3.96 -43.68 17.31
CA LEU A 725 -4.93 -43.21 16.34
C LEU A 725 -6.33 -43.71 16.73
N THR A 726 -7.28 -42.79 16.84
CA THR A 726 -8.70 -43.10 17.05
C THR A 726 -9.51 -42.60 15.86
N ALA A 727 -10.27 -43.50 15.23
CA ALA A 727 -11.13 -43.20 14.09
C ALA A 727 -12.59 -43.55 14.40
N THR A 728 -13.51 -42.67 14.01
CA THR A 728 -14.95 -42.91 14.18
C THR A 728 -15.61 -43.59 12.97
N GLY A 729 -14.91 -43.63 11.83
CA GLY A 729 -15.28 -44.35 10.62
C GLY A 729 -14.26 -45.42 10.21
N ASP A 730 -14.33 -45.85 8.96
CA ASP A 730 -13.40 -46.83 8.38
C ASP A 730 -11.96 -46.30 8.37
N VAL A 731 -11.00 -47.21 8.50
CA VAL A 731 -9.57 -46.90 8.43
C VAL A 731 -8.92 -47.80 7.41
N GLY A 732 -8.28 -47.26 6.38
CA GLY A 732 -7.38 -48.00 5.52
C GLY A 732 -5.97 -47.43 5.53
N LEU A 733 -5.01 -48.32 5.78
CA LEU A 733 -3.58 -48.02 5.82
C LEU A 733 -2.88 -48.87 4.75
N ASN A 734 -2.38 -48.21 3.72
CA ASN A 734 -1.72 -48.83 2.59
C ASN A 734 -0.26 -48.36 2.48
N ALA A 735 0.68 -49.18 2.94
CA ALA A 735 2.10 -48.82 3.06
C ALA A 735 3.03 -50.01 2.76
N PRO A 736 4.31 -49.82 2.41
CA PRO A 736 5.27 -50.92 2.25
C PRO A 736 5.51 -51.71 3.54
N SER A 737 5.40 -51.07 4.71
CA SER A 737 5.41 -51.70 6.03
C SER A 737 4.53 -50.91 7.00
N LEU A 738 4.05 -51.57 8.05
CA LEU A 738 3.25 -50.97 9.12
C LEU A 738 3.79 -51.40 10.48
N SER A 739 3.90 -50.46 11.41
CA SER A 739 4.23 -50.69 12.81
C SER A 739 3.18 -49.99 13.69
N LEU A 740 2.57 -50.73 14.62
CA LEU A 740 1.60 -50.18 15.56
C LEU A 740 2.25 -50.16 16.94
N THR A 741 2.96 -49.09 17.25
CA THR A 741 3.62 -48.92 18.56
C THR A 741 2.65 -48.43 19.63
N ASN A 742 1.56 -47.78 19.21
CA ASN A 742 0.46 -47.33 20.05
C ASN A 742 -0.89 -47.83 19.52
N ALA A 743 -1.94 -47.61 20.31
CA ALA A 743 -3.28 -48.11 20.01
C ALA A 743 -3.85 -47.54 18.70
N LEU A 744 -4.46 -48.42 17.91
CA LEU A 744 -5.28 -48.12 16.75
C LEU A 744 -6.73 -48.51 17.08
N ASN A 745 -7.55 -47.50 17.36
CA ASN A 745 -8.91 -47.66 17.87
C ASN A 745 -9.93 -47.25 16.81
N GLY A 746 -10.86 -48.14 16.50
CA GLY A 746 -11.98 -47.88 15.60
C GLY A 746 -13.30 -47.63 16.33
N ASN A 747 -14.38 -47.66 15.54
CA ASN A 747 -15.75 -47.75 16.01
C ASN A 747 -16.31 -49.16 15.72
N ALA A 748 -17.21 -49.68 16.57
CA ALA A 748 -17.62 -51.09 16.55
C ALA A 748 -18.29 -51.56 15.24
N GLY A 749 -18.69 -50.64 14.36
CA GLY A 749 -19.20 -50.92 13.00
C GLY A 749 -18.24 -50.57 11.85
N ALA A 750 -17.05 -50.06 12.14
CA ALA A 750 -16.05 -49.66 11.16
C ALA A 750 -15.17 -50.83 10.72
N THR A 751 -14.62 -50.71 9.51
CA THR A 751 -13.67 -51.64 8.92
C THR A 751 -12.25 -51.08 9.02
N LEU A 752 -11.32 -51.89 9.51
CA LEU A 752 -9.89 -51.62 9.41
C LEU A 752 -9.31 -52.40 8.22
N ARG A 753 -8.72 -51.71 7.24
CA ARG A 753 -8.06 -52.31 6.08
C ARG A 753 -6.55 -52.10 6.19
N LEU A 754 -5.80 -53.19 6.26
CA LEU A 754 -4.34 -53.18 6.30
C LEU A 754 -3.81 -53.86 5.05
N SER A 755 -3.24 -53.10 4.12
CA SER A 755 -2.74 -53.65 2.86
C SER A 755 -1.30 -53.19 2.57
N PRO A 756 -0.50 -54.03 1.90
CA PRO A 756 0.80 -53.60 1.42
C PRO A 756 0.66 -52.72 0.18
N LEU A 757 1.51 -51.70 0.07
CA LEU A 757 1.55 -50.80 -1.10
C LEU A 757 1.89 -51.56 -2.40
N ASN A 758 2.87 -52.46 -2.32
CA ASN A 758 3.35 -53.21 -3.47
C ASN A 758 2.47 -54.45 -3.72
N THR A 759 1.87 -54.52 -4.90
CA THR A 759 1.16 -55.72 -5.36
C THR A 759 2.11 -56.92 -5.32
N SER A 760 1.66 -58.05 -4.76
CA SER A 760 2.46 -59.28 -4.51
C SER A 760 3.40 -59.25 -3.29
N ALA A 761 3.43 -58.18 -2.49
CA ALA A 761 4.13 -58.21 -1.21
C ALA A 761 3.51 -59.25 -0.28
N SER A 762 4.35 -60.10 0.32
CA SER A 762 3.89 -61.10 1.29
C SER A 762 3.60 -60.46 2.64
N ILE A 763 2.57 -60.96 3.32
CA ILE A 763 2.18 -60.48 4.65
C ILE A 763 2.55 -61.53 5.70
N GLY A 764 3.29 -61.13 6.72
CA GLY A 764 3.60 -61.97 7.88
C GLY A 764 2.71 -61.59 9.06
N LEU A 765 1.93 -62.52 9.60
CA LEU A 765 1.06 -62.31 10.76
C LEU A 765 1.59 -63.06 11.99
N ALA A 766 1.64 -62.40 13.14
CA ALA A 766 2.00 -63.00 14.43
C ALA A 766 3.28 -63.88 14.38
N GLY A 767 4.36 -63.34 13.80
CA GLY A 767 5.65 -64.03 13.64
C GLY A 767 5.76 -64.90 12.38
N GLY A 768 4.78 -64.83 11.47
CA GLY A 768 4.90 -65.41 10.13
C GLY A 768 5.83 -64.60 9.23
N SER A 769 6.40 -65.25 8.21
CA SER A 769 7.30 -64.59 7.25
C SER A 769 6.53 -63.72 6.26
N GLY A 770 6.98 -62.48 6.05
CA GLY A 770 6.49 -61.61 4.99
C GLY A 770 7.31 -60.33 4.88
N THR A 771 7.15 -59.59 3.79
CA THR A 771 7.77 -58.26 3.63
C THR A 771 6.97 -57.18 4.37
N TYR A 772 5.66 -57.36 4.48
CA TYR A 772 4.76 -56.55 5.30
C TYR A 772 4.43 -57.35 6.57
N THR A 773 5.06 -57.02 7.70
CA THR A 773 4.94 -57.81 8.94
C THR A 773 4.03 -57.11 9.94
N LEU A 774 3.02 -57.83 10.44
CA LEU A 774 2.19 -57.46 11.58
C LEU A 774 2.49 -58.42 12.73
N THR A 775 3.23 -57.93 13.72
CA THR A 775 3.64 -58.71 14.89
C THR A 775 2.46 -58.96 15.84
N THR A 776 2.64 -59.84 16.83
CA THR A 776 1.65 -60.02 17.89
C THR A 776 1.37 -58.74 18.67
N SER A 777 2.40 -57.89 18.83
CA SER A 777 2.28 -56.59 19.50
C SER A 777 1.50 -55.60 18.66
N ASP A 778 1.70 -55.59 17.33
CA ASP A 778 0.94 -54.70 16.45
C ASP A 778 -0.55 -55.06 16.50
N LEU A 779 -0.85 -56.35 16.38
CA LEU A 779 -2.21 -56.86 16.38
C LEU A 779 -2.91 -56.66 17.74
N SER A 780 -2.17 -56.66 18.86
CA SER A 780 -2.76 -56.37 20.18
C SER A 780 -3.04 -54.89 20.43
N ASN A 781 -2.47 -54.00 19.60
CA ASN A 781 -2.76 -52.57 19.65
C ASN A 781 -4.02 -52.19 18.86
N ILE A 782 -4.64 -53.13 18.14
CA ILE A 782 -5.88 -52.88 17.40
C ILE A 782 -7.09 -53.14 18.31
N SER A 783 -8.03 -52.20 18.38
CA SER A 783 -9.27 -52.39 19.14
C SER A 783 -10.48 -51.73 18.50
N ASN A 784 -11.68 -52.17 18.90
CA ASN A 784 -12.97 -51.57 18.57
C ASN A 784 -13.35 -51.51 17.08
N PHE A 785 -12.79 -52.33 16.20
CA PHE A 785 -13.26 -52.48 14.81
C PHE A 785 -14.26 -53.64 14.68
N GLY A 786 -15.26 -53.46 13.82
CA GLY A 786 -16.22 -54.52 13.49
C GLY A 786 -15.60 -55.60 12.59
N VAL A 787 -14.76 -55.16 11.64
CA VAL A 787 -14.04 -56.03 10.70
C VAL A 787 -12.59 -55.57 10.60
N ILE A 788 -11.64 -56.52 10.57
CA ILE A 788 -10.25 -56.30 10.16
C ILE A 788 -10.04 -57.04 8.84
N GLU A 789 -9.73 -56.29 7.78
CA GLU A 789 -9.30 -56.81 6.49
C GLU A 789 -7.79 -56.70 6.37
N ILE A 790 -7.13 -57.81 6.06
CA ILE A 790 -5.69 -57.86 5.85
C ILE A 790 -5.41 -58.32 4.42
N GLY A 791 -4.67 -57.51 3.68
CA GLY A 791 -4.38 -57.70 2.26
C GLY A 791 -5.41 -57.04 1.35
N SER A 792 -5.40 -57.42 0.08
CA SER A 792 -6.25 -56.84 -0.96
C SER A 792 -6.73 -57.90 -1.96
N THR A 793 -7.96 -57.71 -2.45
CA THR A 793 -8.54 -58.53 -3.54
C THR A 793 -7.91 -58.23 -4.90
N THR A 794 -7.22 -57.10 -5.05
CA THR A 794 -6.59 -56.68 -6.31
C THR A 794 -5.13 -57.12 -6.45
N GLY A 795 -4.46 -57.51 -5.36
CA GLY A 795 -3.08 -57.96 -5.38
C GLY A 795 -2.43 -58.01 -3.99
N THR A 796 -2.11 -59.19 -3.49
CA THR A 796 -1.31 -59.39 -2.26
C THR A 796 -0.53 -60.68 -2.39
N GLY A 797 0.72 -60.74 -1.94
CA GLY A 797 1.52 -61.96 -1.94
C GLY A 797 0.99 -63.00 -0.96
N GLN A 798 1.84 -63.95 -0.57
CA GLN A 798 1.45 -64.96 0.41
C GLN A 798 1.19 -64.31 1.78
N ILE A 799 0.03 -64.56 2.38
CA ILE A 799 -0.26 -64.22 3.77
C ILE A 799 0.14 -65.40 4.64
N THR A 800 1.12 -65.24 5.54
CA THR A 800 1.63 -66.31 6.40
C THR A 800 1.37 -65.99 7.86
N LEU A 801 0.59 -66.82 8.56
CA LEU A 801 0.46 -66.80 10.01
C LEU A 801 1.58 -67.64 10.65
N GLY A 802 2.28 -67.07 11.63
CA GLY A 802 3.35 -67.72 12.38
C GLY A 802 2.89 -68.88 13.26
N SER A 803 3.83 -69.73 13.67
CA SER A 803 3.56 -70.92 14.49
C SER A 803 3.05 -70.61 15.90
N ALA A 804 3.27 -69.40 16.41
CA ALA A 804 2.74 -68.94 17.70
C ALA A 804 1.21 -68.78 17.68
N GLY A 805 0.60 -68.68 16.48
CA GLY A 805 -0.82 -68.45 16.31
C GLY A 805 -1.24 -67.00 16.55
N LEU A 806 -2.50 -66.71 16.26
CA LEU A 806 -3.14 -65.42 16.41
C LEU A 806 -4.46 -65.59 17.16
N THR A 807 -4.61 -64.85 18.26
CA THR A 807 -5.91 -64.60 18.88
C THR A 807 -6.34 -63.20 18.49
N VAL A 808 -7.38 -63.10 17.68
CA VAL A 808 -7.95 -61.81 17.28
C VAL A 808 -8.70 -61.23 18.50
N PRO A 809 -8.60 -59.91 18.79
CA PRO A 809 -9.35 -59.28 19.87
C PRO A 809 -10.85 -59.65 19.84
N ALA A 810 -11.48 -59.70 21.01
CA ALA A 810 -12.80 -60.32 21.21
C ALA A 810 -13.98 -59.73 20.40
N MET A 811 -13.78 -58.65 19.63
CA MET A 811 -14.84 -57.87 19.00
C MET A 811 -14.84 -57.86 17.46
N THR A 812 -13.98 -58.60 16.77
CA THR A 812 -13.73 -58.32 15.34
C THR A 812 -13.82 -59.55 14.44
N ASP A 813 -14.57 -59.43 13.34
CA ASP A 813 -14.50 -60.37 12.22
C ASP A 813 -13.17 -60.17 11.47
N LEU A 814 -12.59 -61.24 10.94
CA LEU A 814 -11.31 -61.20 10.23
C LEU A 814 -11.49 -61.63 8.77
N SER A 815 -11.01 -60.81 7.85
CA SER A 815 -10.94 -61.11 6.43
C SER A 815 -9.49 -61.12 5.96
N LEU A 816 -9.01 -62.25 5.45
CA LEU A 816 -7.70 -62.38 4.82
C LEU A 816 -7.88 -62.39 3.30
N LEU A 817 -7.29 -61.41 2.61
CA LEU A 817 -7.53 -61.14 1.20
C LEU A 817 -6.21 -61.25 0.42
N SER A 818 -6.09 -62.26 -0.45
CA SER A 818 -4.94 -62.45 -1.36
C SER A 818 -5.45 -62.71 -2.78
N GLY A 819 -6.02 -61.68 -3.40
CA GLY A 819 -6.59 -61.77 -4.75
C GLY A 819 -5.66 -61.24 -5.85
N GLY A 820 -6.11 -61.34 -7.11
CA GLY A 820 -5.45 -60.72 -8.27
C GLY A 820 -4.22 -61.47 -8.83
N THR A 821 -3.52 -60.82 -9.77
CA THR A 821 -2.27 -61.33 -10.36
C THR A 821 -1.13 -61.21 -9.35
N GLY A 822 -0.44 -62.32 -9.04
CA GLY A 822 0.61 -62.35 -8.02
C GLY A 822 0.16 -62.79 -6.63
N SER A 823 -1.08 -63.27 -6.49
CA SER A 823 -1.59 -63.90 -5.27
C SER A 823 -0.71 -65.08 -4.82
N GLY A 824 -0.13 -64.98 -3.62
CA GLY A 824 0.70 -66.05 -3.04
C GLY A 824 -0.08 -67.04 -2.15
N GLY A 825 -1.37 -66.83 -1.92
CA GLY A 825 -2.19 -67.69 -1.07
C GLY A 825 -2.16 -67.32 0.41
N VAL A 826 -2.70 -68.19 1.26
CA VAL A 826 -2.76 -68.02 2.71
C VAL A 826 -2.21 -69.26 3.42
N ALA A 827 -1.10 -69.12 4.14
CA ALA A 827 -0.46 -70.17 4.92
C ALA A 827 -0.70 -69.96 6.42
N LEU A 828 -1.43 -70.87 7.06
CA LEU A 828 -1.75 -70.87 8.48
C LEU A 828 -0.87 -71.88 9.23
N ASN A 829 0.29 -71.44 9.75
CA ASN A 829 1.23 -72.34 10.43
C ASN A 829 1.01 -72.48 11.94
N GLY A 830 0.14 -71.64 12.52
CA GLY A 830 -0.27 -71.70 13.92
C GLY A 830 -1.80 -71.61 14.06
N ALA A 831 -2.27 -71.64 15.31
CA ALA A 831 -3.70 -71.57 15.61
C ALA A 831 -4.28 -70.18 15.31
N LEU A 832 -5.50 -70.11 14.79
CA LEU A 832 -6.23 -68.87 14.56
C LEU A 832 -7.54 -68.90 15.34
N THR A 833 -7.61 -68.12 16.41
CA THR A 833 -8.80 -68.05 17.28
C THR A 833 -9.42 -66.67 17.21
N LEU A 834 -10.72 -66.60 16.90
CA LEU A 834 -11.50 -65.37 16.92
C LEU A 834 -12.37 -65.31 18.20
N GLY A 835 -12.77 -64.10 18.57
CA GLY A 835 -13.71 -63.88 19.68
C GLY A 835 -15.05 -64.60 19.49
N ALA A 836 -15.76 -64.84 20.59
CA ALA A 836 -17.06 -65.49 20.55
C ALA A 836 -18.04 -64.74 19.62
N GLY A 837 -18.66 -65.45 18.68
CA GLY A 837 -19.62 -64.88 17.73
C GLY A 837 -19.01 -64.21 16.50
N LYS A 838 -17.68 -64.25 16.31
CA LYS A 838 -16.99 -63.58 15.19
C LYS A 838 -16.62 -64.50 14.05
N ASN A 839 -16.61 -63.96 12.83
CA ASN A 839 -16.50 -64.71 11.59
C ASN A 839 -15.12 -64.55 10.96
N LEU A 840 -14.65 -65.63 10.32
CA LEU A 840 -13.44 -65.64 9.51
C LEU A 840 -13.81 -65.77 8.04
N GLN A 841 -13.28 -64.88 7.22
CA GLN A 841 -13.28 -64.98 5.77
C GLN A 841 -11.84 -65.07 5.26
N ILE A 842 -11.57 -66.03 4.39
CA ILE A 842 -10.33 -66.12 3.62
C ILE A 842 -10.76 -66.11 2.15
N ASP A 843 -10.30 -65.12 1.40
CA ASP A 843 -10.54 -65.02 -0.03
C ASP A 843 -9.21 -64.84 -0.76
N THR A 844 -8.85 -65.85 -1.53
CA THR A 844 -7.59 -65.89 -2.27
C THR A 844 -7.75 -66.60 -3.60
N THR A 845 -6.93 -66.24 -4.60
CA THR A 845 -6.80 -67.04 -5.83
C THR A 845 -5.68 -68.08 -5.74
N GLY A 846 -4.75 -67.90 -4.80
CA GLY A 846 -3.67 -68.84 -4.46
C GLY A 846 -4.10 -69.94 -3.47
N ALA A 847 -3.15 -70.79 -3.08
CA ALA A 847 -3.40 -71.91 -2.18
C ALA A 847 -3.68 -71.46 -0.74
N VAL A 848 -4.62 -72.11 -0.06
CA VAL A 848 -4.77 -72.01 1.41
C VAL A 848 -4.17 -73.25 2.03
N THR A 849 -3.11 -73.11 2.82
CA THR A 849 -2.46 -74.23 3.52
C THR A 849 -2.56 -74.06 5.02
N GLN A 850 -2.90 -75.11 5.75
CA GLN A 850 -2.86 -75.14 7.20
C GLN A 850 -1.94 -76.28 7.65
N THR A 851 -0.87 -75.95 8.37
CA THR A 851 0.14 -76.93 8.79
C THR A 851 -0.35 -77.70 10.01
N VAL A 852 -0.51 -79.01 9.90
CA VAL A 852 -0.88 -79.90 11.02
C VAL A 852 0.39 -80.37 11.73
N GLY A 853 0.84 -79.62 12.72
CA GLY A 853 2.02 -79.95 13.51
C GLY A 853 1.80 -79.69 15.01
N SER A 854 1.69 -80.78 15.78
CA SER A 854 1.59 -80.86 17.24
C SER A 854 0.18 -80.72 17.88
N ALA A 855 -0.02 -81.48 18.96
CA ALA A 855 -1.23 -81.55 19.79
C ALA A 855 -1.67 -80.21 20.43
N ASN A 856 -0.86 -79.16 20.29
CA ASN A 856 -1.14 -77.79 20.74
C ASN A 856 -1.57 -76.84 19.61
N ASN A 857 -1.85 -77.33 18.40
CA ASN A 857 -2.39 -76.51 17.30
C ASN A 857 -3.91 -76.76 17.13
N PRO A 858 -4.79 -76.03 17.86
CA PRO A 858 -6.25 -76.20 17.76
C PRO A 858 -6.86 -75.78 16.41
N GLY A 859 -6.05 -75.37 15.43
CA GLY A 859 -6.52 -75.02 14.10
C GLY A 859 -7.24 -73.67 14.07
N ILE A 860 -8.29 -73.55 13.24
CA ILE A 860 -9.15 -72.35 13.19
C ILE A 860 -10.30 -72.51 14.19
N ASN A 861 -10.58 -71.49 14.99
CA ASN A 861 -11.76 -71.41 15.85
C ASN A 861 -12.48 -70.08 15.63
N ALA A 862 -13.69 -70.13 15.07
CA ALA A 862 -14.52 -68.95 14.78
C ALA A 862 -16.02 -69.32 14.81
N ASN A 863 -16.92 -68.33 14.79
CA ASN A 863 -18.36 -68.58 14.70
C ASN A 863 -18.76 -69.11 13.32
N SER A 864 -18.44 -68.39 12.24
CA SER A 864 -18.55 -68.88 10.87
C SER A 864 -17.20 -68.79 10.17
N VAL A 865 -16.88 -69.76 9.33
CA VAL A 865 -15.66 -69.79 8.53
C VAL A 865 -16.04 -69.88 7.05
N ARG A 866 -15.54 -68.95 6.24
CA ARG A 866 -15.63 -69.00 4.78
C ARG A 866 -14.21 -69.01 4.22
N ILE A 867 -13.88 -70.00 3.41
CA ILE A 867 -12.58 -70.10 2.75
C ILE A 867 -12.83 -70.23 1.25
N GLN A 868 -12.21 -69.36 0.47
CA GLN A 868 -12.18 -69.41 -0.97
C GLN A 868 -10.73 -69.35 -1.43
N GLY A 869 -10.32 -70.31 -2.27
CA GLY A 869 -8.92 -70.47 -2.67
C GLY A 869 -8.71 -71.17 -4.00
N GLY A 870 -7.45 -71.23 -4.43
CA GLY A 870 -6.98 -72.10 -5.50
C GLY A 870 -7.05 -73.56 -5.05
N THR A 871 -6.00 -74.07 -4.41
CA THR A 871 -6.04 -75.34 -3.68
C THR A 871 -6.27 -75.10 -2.19
N LEU A 872 -6.96 -76.01 -1.50
CA LEU A 872 -7.14 -75.92 -0.04
C LEU A 872 -6.51 -77.14 0.62
N SER A 873 -5.64 -76.93 1.60
CA SER A 873 -5.06 -77.96 2.46
C SER A 873 -5.40 -77.59 3.90
N LEU A 874 -6.48 -78.16 4.42
CA LEU A 874 -7.12 -77.74 5.66
C LEU A 874 -6.85 -78.76 6.78
N GLY A 875 -6.47 -78.30 7.96
CA GLY A 875 -6.32 -79.12 9.16
C GLY A 875 -7.57 -79.04 10.05
N ASN A 876 -7.40 -78.76 11.34
CA ASN A 876 -8.53 -78.64 12.26
C ASN A 876 -9.26 -77.29 12.09
N ILE A 877 -10.58 -77.32 11.97
CA ILE A 877 -11.43 -76.13 12.00
C ILE A 877 -12.60 -76.39 12.92
N HIS A 878 -12.86 -75.48 13.84
CA HIS A 878 -14.00 -75.50 14.77
C HIS A 878 -14.87 -74.28 14.49
N SER A 879 -16.11 -74.52 14.09
CA SER A 879 -17.06 -73.48 13.75
C SER A 879 -18.51 -73.85 14.08
N LYS A 880 -19.41 -72.88 13.95
CA LYS A 880 -20.85 -73.15 13.81
C LYS A 880 -21.19 -73.49 12.37
N SER A 881 -20.76 -72.66 11.42
CA SER A 881 -20.89 -72.92 9.98
C SER A 881 -19.56 -72.81 9.25
N LEU A 882 -19.32 -73.69 8.28
CA LEU A 882 -18.11 -73.67 7.45
C LEU A 882 -18.45 -73.88 5.97
N VAL A 883 -17.94 -72.99 5.12
CA VAL A 883 -17.96 -73.12 3.66
C VAL A 883 -16.52 -73.04 3.15
N ALA A 884 -16.04 -74.09 2.49
CA ALA A 884 -14.72 -74.15 1.88
C ALA A 884 -14.86 -74.37 0.36
N LYS A 885 -14.38 -73.42 -0.44
CA LYS A 885 -14.47 -73.43 -1.90
C LYS A 885 -13.08 -73.37 -2.53
N ALA A 886 -12.82 -74.28 -3.46
CA ALA A 886 -11.55 -74.38 -4.18
C ALA A 886 -11.77 -74.52 -5.69
N SER A 887 -10.95 -73.85 -6.51
CA SER A 887 -10.86 -74.16 -7.94
C SER A 887 -9.95 -75.37 -8.23
N GLY A 888 -9.07 -75.71 -7.29
CA GLY A 888 -8.19 -76.87 -7.31
C GLY A 888 -8.60 -77.94 -6.31
N VAL A 889 -7.66 -78.80 -5.92
CA VAL A 889 -7.89 -79.89 -4.96
C VAL A 889 -8.16 -79.34 -3.55
N VAL A 890 -9.12 -79.96 -2.84
CA VAL A 890 -9.33 -79.79 -1.40
C VAL A 890 -8.79 -81.02 -0.67
N THR A 891 -7.73 -80.84 0.10
CA THR A 891 -7.11 -81.85 0.96
C THR A 891 -7.45 -81.58 2.42
N LEU A 892 -8.00 -82.57 3.11
CA LEU A 892 -8.33 -82.52 4.55
C LEU A 892 -7.28 -83.31 5.33
N ASN A 893 -6.44 -82.60 6.06
CA ASN A 893 -5.40 -83.15 6.92
C ASN A 893 -5.80 -83.15 8.41
N GLY A 894 -6.95 -82.58 8.76
CA GLY A 894 -7.52 -82.58 10.11
C GLY A 894 -9.06 -82.60 10.09
N THR A 895 -9.66 -82.35 11.24
CA THR A 895 -11.12 -82.38 11.42
C THR A 895 -11.75 -81.03 11.09
N LEU A 896 -12.68 -81.00 10.13
CA LEU A 896 -13.56 -79.87 9.89
C LEU A 896 -14.87 -80.04 10.68
N GLY A 897 -14.98 -79.29 11.77
CA GLY A 897 -16.14 -79.28 12.67
C GLY A 897 -17.05 -78.07 12.44
N ALA A 898 -18.35 -78.34 12.25
CA ALA A 898 -19.40 -77.33 12.22
C ALA A 898 -20.59 -77.77 13.09
N THR A 899 -21.15 -76.87 13.90
CA THR A 899 -22.16 -77.20 14.92
C THR A 899 -23.56 -76.65 14.64
N ASP A 900 -23.75 -75.89 13.56
CA ASP A 900 -25.07 -75.42 13.14
C ASP A 900 -25.99 -76.56 12.67
N ASN A 901 -27.27 -76.24 12.54
CA ASN A 901 -28.29 -77.13 11.98
C ASN A 901 -28.30 -77.04 10.45
N GLY A 902 -28.90 -78.03 9.77
CA GLY A 902 -29.03 -78.01 8.30
C GLY A 902 -27.69 -78.17 7.58
N ASN A 903 -27.41 -77.33 6.58
CA ASN A 903 -26.16 -77.36 5.80
C ASN A 903 -24.99 -76.70 6.57
N ALA A 904 -24.56 -77.31 7.66
CA ALA A 904 -23.57 -76.73 8.58
C ALA A 904 -22.16 -76.68 7.97
N LEU A 905 -21.81 -77.67 7.14
CA LEU A 905 -20.49 -77.80 6.52
C LEU A 905 -20.61 -78.03 5.02
N ILE A 906 -20.01 -77.17 4.23
CA ILE A 906 -20.03 -77.26 2.77
C ILE A 906 -18.60 -77.22 2.26
N VAL A 907 -18.23 -78.19 1.44
CA VAL A 907 -16.99 -78.20 0.67
C VAL A 907 -17.34 -78.15 -0.81
N VAL A 908 -16.70 -77.29 -1.58
CA VAL A 908 -16.87 -77.17 -3.02
C VAL A 908 -15.49 -77.22 -3.65
N THR A 909 -15.28 -78.09 -4.62
CA THR A 909 -13.98 -78.28 -5.28
C THR A 909 -14.14 -78.53 -6.76
N GLU A 910 -13.33 -77.87 -7.59
CA GLU A 910 -13.25 -78.13 -9.04
C GLU A 910 -12.04 -78.98 -9.43
N GLY A 911 -11.09 -79.24 -8.51
CA GLY A 911 -9.86 -80.00 -8.79
C GLY A 911 -9.75 -81.38 -8.14
N GLY A 912 -10.64 -81.73 -7.20
CA GLY A 912 -10.67 -83.02 -6.51
C GLY A 912 -10.78 -82.90 -4.99
N PHE A 913 -11.05 -84.01 -4.30
CA PHE A 913 -11.22 -84.07 -2.85
C PHE A 913 -10.37 -85.19 -2.24
N GLU A 914 -9.52 -84.86 -1.28
CA GLU A 914 -8.63 -85.81 -0.61
C GLU A 914 -8.76 -85.76 0.91
N ASN A 915 -9.27 -86.82 1.51
CA ASN A 915 -9.36 -86.97 2.95
C ASN A 915 -8.17 -87.78 3.49
N ASN A 916 -7.28 -87.11 4.21
CA ASN A 916 -6.18 -87.71 4.97
C ASN A 916 -6.50 -87.88 6.46
N ALA A 917 -7.52 -87.21 6.98
CA ALA A 917 -7.91 -87.21 8.40
C ALA A 917 -8.78 -88.42 8.83
N GLY A 918 -9.24 -89.24 7.89
CA GLY A 918 -10.01 -90.45 8.18
C GLY A 918 -11.51 -90.20 8.37
N SER A 919 -12.22 -91.10 9.05
CA SER A 919 -13.69 -91.03 9.22
C SER A 919 -14.20 -89.81 9.99
N SER A 920 -13.32 -89.13 10.74
CA SER A 920 -13.64 -87.94 11.51
C SER A 920 -13.30 -86.62 10.80
N ALA A 921 -12.97 -86.66 9.51
CA ALA A 921 -12.57 -85.47 8.77
C ALA A 921 -13.67 -84.40 8.65
N LEU A 922 -14.94 -84.81 8.64
CA LEU A 922 -16.11 -83.93 8.54
C LEU A 922 -17.05 -84.24 9.71
N VAL A 923 -17.18 -83.33 10.67
CA VAL A 923 -17.96 -83.53 11.90
C VAL A 923 -19.05 -82.47 12.01
N THR A 924 -20.31 -82.92 11.97
CA THR A 924 -21.49 -82.04 12.04
C THR A 924 -22.51 -82.59 13.05
N PRO A 925 -22.33 -82.38 14.37
CA PRO A 925 -23.14 -83.05 15.40
C PRO A 925 -24.64 -82.75 15.33
N ASN A 926 -25.01 -81.54 14.88
CA ASN A 926 -26.39 -81.05 14.83
C ASN A 926 -26.92 -80.87 13.39
N GLY A 927 -26.08 -81.12 12.38
CA GLY A 927 -26.36 -80.80 10.97
C GLY A 927 -25.88 -81.88 10.01
N ARG A 928 -25.64 -81.49 8.76
CA ARG A 928 -25.02 -82.34 7.74
C ARG A 928 -23.86 -81.64 7.06
N TRP A 929 -23.00 -82.43 6.44
CA TRP A 929 -21.98 -81.96 5.52
C TRP A 929 -22.31 -82.31 4.07
N LEU A 930 -21.96 -81.40 3.16
CA LEU A 930 -22.14 -81.55 1.71
C LEU A 930 -20.82 -81.27 0.99
N VAL A 931 -20.39 -82.17 0.11
CA VAL A 931 -19.17 -82.02 -0.70
C VAL A 931 -19.53 -81.96 -2.17
N TYR A 932 -19.49 -80.79 -2.78
CA TYR A 932 -19.70 -80.59 -4.21
C TYR A 932 -18.39 -80.76 -4.99
N LEU A 933 -18.40 -81.65 -5.97
CA LEU A 933 -17.29 -81.93 -6.88
C LEU A 933 -17.59 -81.33 -8.25
N GLY A 934 -16.64 -80.64 -8.90
CA GLY A 934 -16.85 -80.00 -10.20
C GLY A 934 -17.06 -80.99 -11.35
N SER A 935 -16.58 -82.23 -11.21
CA SER A 935 -16.87 -83.34 -12.10
C SER A 935 -16.72 -84.66 -11.34
N GLN A 936 -17.41 -85.69 -11.81
CA GLN A 936 -17.31 -87.07 -11.31
C GLN A 936 -15.96 -87.75 -11.61
N ASN A 937 -15.18 -87.20 -12.54
CA ASN A 937 -13.88 -87.74 -12.96
C ASN A 937 -12.69 -87.14 -12.16
N LEU A 938 -12.96 -86.28 -11.19
CA LEU A 938 -11.92 -85.68 -10.36
C LEU A 938 -11.37 -86.69 -9.34
N PRO A 939 -10.10 -86.55 -8.91
CA PRO A 939 -9.54 -87.35 -7.83
C PRO A 939 -10.41 -87.29 -6.57
N LEU A 940 -10.80 -88.45 -6.04
CA LEU A 940 -11.63 -88.57 -4.85
C LEU A 940 -11.04 -89.62 -3.89
N LYS A 941 -10.60 -89.18 -2.72
CA LYS A 941 -10.14 -90.02 -1.61
C LYS A 941 -11.01 -89.73 -0.40
N GLU A 942 -11.99 -90.57 -0.10
CA GLU A 942 -12.96 -90.36 0.99
C GLU A 942 -12.47 -90.84 2.36
N ASN A 943 -11.60 -91.87 2.38
CA ASN A 943 -10.91 -92.42 3.54
C ASN A 943 -11.77 -92.59 4.82
N GLY A 944 -12.90 -93.31 4.71
CA GLY A 944 -13.73 -93.68 5.85
C GLY A 944 -14.92 -92.75 6.15
N LEU A 945 -15.18 -91.74 5.32
CA LEU A 945 -16.44 -90.98 5.34
C LEU A 945 -17.61 -91.84 4.80
N GLY A 946 -18.79 -91.74 5.42
CA GLY A 946 -19.99 -92.43 4.93
C GLY A 946 -20.43 -91.89 3.56
N LYS A 947 -20.62 -92.77 2.58
CA LYS A 947 -20.80 -92.41 1.17
C LYS A 947 -22.28 -92.43 0.75
N ASN A 948 -22.94 -91.28 0.81
CA ASN A 948 -24.12 -91.06 -0.03
C ASN A 948 -23.73 -90.12 -1.18
N GLU A 949 -24.16 -90.45 -2.40
CA GLU A 949 -23.86 -89.67 -3.60
C GLU A 949 -25.15 -89.09 -4.17
N LEU A 950 -25.09 -87.87 -4.69
CA LEU A 950 -26.19 -87.17 -5.34
C LEU A 950 -25.68 -86.54 -6.64
N PHE A 951 -26.40 -86.72 -7.74
CA PHE A 951 -25.92 -86.31 -9.08
C PHE A 951 -26.81 -85.21 -9.67
N GLY A 952 -26.38 -84.55 -10.74
CA GLY A 952 -27.18 -83.54 -11.44
C GLY A 952 -27.44 -82.24 -10.67
N TYR A 953 -26.66 -81.93 -9.64
CA TYR A 953 -26.76 -80.67 -8.89
C TYR A 953 -25.41 -79.97 -8.85
N ALA A 954 -25.36 -78.72 -9.29
CA ALA A 954 -24.17 -77.90 -9.13
C ALA A 954 -24.26 -77.06 -7.85
N TRP A 955 -23.12 -76.56 -7.37
CA TRP A 955 -23.08 -75.55 -6.30
C TRP A 955 -23.91 -74.32 -6.66
N ALA A 956 -23.93 -73.91 -7.94
CA ALA A 956 -24.73 -72.79 -8.43
C ALA A 956 -26.25 -73.00 -8.24
N ASP A 957 -26.71 -74.25 -8.15
CA ASP A 957 -28.12 -74.59 -8.04
C ASP A 957 -28.58 -74.78 -6.58
N ASN A 958 -27.66 -74.74 -5.60
CA ASN A 958 -27.80 -75.13 -4.19
C ASN A 958 -29.27 -75.30 -3.73
N PRO A 959 -29.88 -76.46 -4.00
CA PRO A 959 -31.32 -76.60 -3.82
C PRO A 959 -31.61 -76.64 -2.32
N ASN A 960 -32.62 -75.90 -1.87
CA ASN A 960 -33.14 -76.02 -0.51
C ASN A 960 -33.72 -77.43 -0.21
N GLU A 961 -33.77 -78.32 -1.21
CA GLU A 961 -34.36 -79.66 -1.15
C GLU A 961 -33.34 -80.79 -1.38
N ILE A 962 -32.12 -80.66 -0.84
CA ILE A 962 -31.22 -81.83 -0.74
C ILE A 962 -31.78 -82.78 0.34
N PRO A 963 -31.91 -84.10 0.07
CA PRO A 963 -32.37 -85.07 1.05
C PRO A 963 -31.56 -85.06 2.36
N SER A 964 -32.17 -85.48 3.47
CA SER A 964 -31.49 -85.54 4.77
C SER A 964 -30.32 -86.53 4.74
N GLY A 965 -29.16 -86.13 5.27
CA GLY A 965 -27.96 -86.95 5.31
C GLY A 965 -26.74 -86.22 4.75
N ASN A 966 -25.58 -86.84 4.85
CA ASN A 966 -24.33 -86.32 4.33
C ASN A 966 -24.10 -86.79 2.90
N TYR A 967 -23.67 -85.90 1.99
CA TYR A 967 -23.58 -86.21 0.56
C TYR A 967 -22.30 -85.72 -0.11
N PHE A 968 -21.78 -86.54 -1.02
CA PHE A 968 -20.98 -86.10 -2.14
C PHE A 968 -21.91 -85.76 -3.31
N ILE A 969 -21.77 -84.58 -3.89
CA ILE A 969 -22.68 -84.01 -4.89
C ILE A 969 -21.92 -83.73 -6.18
N TYR A 970 -22.48 -84.14 -7.32
CA TYR A 970 -21.89 -84.01 -8.64
C TYR A 970 -22.82 -83.23 -9.59
N PRO A 971 -22.32 -82.29 -10.42
CA PRO A 971 -23.12 -81.49 -11.33
C PRO A 971 -23.55 -82.26 -12.58
N GLU A 972 -22.77 -83.25 -12.97
CA GLU A 972 -23.10 -84.14 -14.08
C GLU A 972 -24.07 -85.23 -13.60
N GLY A 973 -25.17 -85.43 -14.31
CA GLY A 973 -25.95 -86.66 -14.15
C GLY A 973 -25.25 -87.86 -14.80
N VAL A 974 -25.66 -89.08 -14.43
CA VAL A 974 -25.09 -90.31 -15.02
C VAL A 974 -25.40 -90.33 -16.54
N ARG A 975 -24.36 -90.29 -17.38
CA ARG A 975 -24.47 -90.44 -18.84
C ARG A 975 -24.47 -91.93 -19.22
N LEU A 976 -25.53 -92.40 -19.88
CA LEU A 976 -25.48 -93.63 -20.65
C LEU A 976 -24.92 -93.34 -22.04
N THR A 977 -23.78 -93.93 -22.40
CA THR A 977 -23.23 -93.88 -23.76
C THR A 977 -23.32 -95.26 -24.40
N THR A 978 -24.09 -95.40 -25.48
CA THR A 978 -24.04 -96.61 -26.33
C THR A 978 -22.85 -96.54 -27.27
N ILE A 979 -21.89 -97.46 -27.15
CA ILE A 979 -20.84 -97.67 -28.16
C ILE A 979 -21.33 -98.76 -29.12
N LEU A 980 -21.69 -98.38 -30.36
CA LEU A 980 -21.94 -99.34 -31.43
C LEU A 980 -20.63 -99.59 -32.19
N GLY A 981 -20.07 -100.78 -32.07
CA GLY A 981 -18.87 -101.19 -32.80
C GLY A 981 -19.17 -101.62 -34.24
N GLY A 982 -18.62 -100.87 -35.21
CA GLY A 982 -18.06 -101.40 -36.47
C GLY A 982 -18.89 -101.33 -37.77
N GLY A 983 -18.43 -100.53 -38.76
CA GLY A 983 -18.73 -100.67 -40.20
C GLY A 983 -19.15 -99.37 -40.91
N ALA A 984 -18.39 -98.95 -41.93
CA ALA A 984 -18.35 -97.59 -42.49
C ALA A 984 -19.61 -97.09 -43.25
N SER A 985 -19.71 -95.75 -43.26
CA SER A 985 -20.54 -94.85 -44.09
C SER A 985 -22.06 -94.80 -43.86
N ASN A 986 -22.50 -94.16 -42.77
CA ASN A 986 -23.49 -93.07 -42.79
C ASN A 986 -23.63 -92.44 -41.39
N ALA A 987 -23.97 -91.15 -41.35
CA ALA A 987 -23.92 -90.22 -40.21
C ALA A 987 -24.19 -90.82 -38.81
N ALA A 988 -23.27 -90.55 -37.88
CA ALA A 988 -23.47 -90.78 -36.46
C ALA A 988 -24.53 -89.80 -35.93
N TYR A 989 -25.74 -90.28 -35.65
CA TYR A 989 -26.70 -89.59 -34.82
C TYR A 989 -26.28 -89.76 -33.36
N SER A 990 -25.70 -88.72 -32.76
CA SER A 990 -25.58 -88.63 -31.30
C SER A 990 -26.79 -87.87 -30.77
N GLU A 991 -27.83 -88.58 -30.33
CA GLU A 991 -28.89 -87.97 -29.52
C GLU A 991 -28.55 -88.13 -28.04
N SER A 992 -28.47 -87.00 -27.34
CA SER A 992 -28.28 -86.95 -25.89
C SER A 992 -29.60 -87.30 -25.20
N LEU A 993 -29.75 -88.54 -24.74
CA LEU A 993 -30.78 -88.87 -23.74
C LEU A 993 -30.34 -88.23 -22.41
N GLY A 994 -31.17 -87.35 -21.84
CA GLY A 994 -30.84 -86.50 -20.69
C GLY A 994 -30.38 -87.21 -19.41
N TYR A 995 -30.03 -86.40 -18.41
CA TYR A 995 -29.40 -86.78 -17.14
C TYR A 995 -30.31 -87.59 -16.19
N PHE A 996 -29.78 -88.62 -15.50
CA PHE A 996 -30.51 -89.45 -14.51
C PHE A 996 -29.86 -89.43 -13.11
N GLN A 997 -30.70 -89.53 -12.05
CA GLN A 997 -30.31 -89.72 -10.64
C GLN A 997 -30.24 -91.22 -10.30
N PRO A 998 -29.25 -91.70 -9.53
CA PRO A 998 -29.34 -93.03 -8.91
C PRO A 998 -30.47 -93.04 -7.86
N ASN A 999 -31.28 -94.10 -7.83
CA ASN A 999 -32.36 -94.38 -6.87
C ASN A 999 -33.63 -93.50 -6.93
N ALA A 1000 -33.78 -92.61 -7.92
CA ALA A 1000 -35.08 -92.00 -8.22
C ALA A 1000 -35.86 -92.87 -9.22
N ILE A 1001 -36.85 -93.63 -8.73
CA ILE A 1001 -37.84 -94.26 -9.59
C ILE A 1001 -38.72 -93.15 -10.18
N THR A 1002 -38.51 -92.82 -11.46
CA THR A 1002 -39.49 -92.83 -12.58
C THR A 1002 -39.12 -91.74 -13.59
N THR A 1003 -38.67 -92.12 -14.78
CA THR A 1003 -38.66 -91.22 -15.96
C THR A 1003 -39.19 -91.98 -17.16
N ARG A 1004 -40.35 -91.52 -17.66
CA ARG A 1004 -41.00 -92.02 -18.87
C ARG A 1004 -40.41 -91.33 -20.09
N VAL A 1005 -39.67 -92.05 -20.92
CA VAL A 1005 -39.27 -91.55 -22.25
C VAL A 1005 -40.42 -91.83 -23.23
N LYS A 1006 -41.03 -90.78 -23.78
CA LYS A 1006 -42.07 -90.89 -24.83
C LYS A 1006 -41.41 -90.63 -26.18
N TRP A 1007 -41.31 -91.66 -27.02
CA TRP A 1007 -40.71 -91.56 -28.35
C TRP A 1007 -41.71 -90.98 -29.36
N PRO A 1008 -41.30 -90.09 -30.28
CA PRO A 1008 -42.14 -89.64 -31.38
C PRO A 1008 -42.12 -90.66 -32.54
N SER A 1009 -43.31 -91.12 -32.96
CA SER A 1009 -43.63 -91.89 -34.18
C SER A 1009 -43.43 -93.43 -34.17
N PRO A 1010 -44.32 -94.23 -34.82
CA PRO A 1010 -44.28 -95.69 -34.79
C PRO A 1010 -43.51 -96.29 -35.98
N GLN A 1011 -42.38 -96.94 -35.70
CA GLN A 1011 -41.67 -97.89 -36.58
C GLN A 1011 -41.22 -99.10 -35.73
N PRO A 1012 -41.00 -100.30 -36.31
CA PRO A 1012 -41.11 -101.56 -35.58
C PRO A 1012 -40.02 -101.73 -34.50
N VAL A 1013 -40.48 -101.82 -33.25
CA VAL A 1013 -39.69 -101.72 -32.02
C VAL A 1013 -38.98 -103.04 -31.63
N ASP A 1014 -39.14 -104.13 -32.39
CA ASP A 1014 -38.61 -105.44 -31.96
C ASP A 1014 -37.14 -105.69 -32.30
N ARG A 1015 -36.55 -104.99 -33.29
CA ARG A 1015 -35.11 -105.16 -33.62
C ARG A 1015 -34.17 -104.23 -32.83
N PHE A 1016 -34.70 -103.19 -32.19
CA PHE A 1016 -33.93 -102.22 -31.41
C PHE A 1016 -33.79 -102.62 -29.92
N ILE A 1017 -34.73 -103.42 -29.40
CA ILE A 1017 -34.74 -103.84 -27.98
C ILE A 1017 -33.71 -104.95 -27.68
N SER A 1018 -33.40 -105.84 -28.64
CA SER A 1018 -32.46 -106.94 -28.44
C SER A 1018 -31.00 -106.50 -28.30
N THR A 1019 -30.60 -105.38 -28.92
CA THR A 1019 -29.21 -104.92 -28.94
C THR A 1019 -28.87 -104.01 -27.75
N LEU A 1020 -29.89 -103.45 -27.09
CA LEU A 1020 -29.73 -102.58 -25.92
C LEU A 1020 -29.58 -103.37 -24.61
N LEU A 1021 -29.95 -104.65 -24.58
CA LEU A 1021 -29.99 -105.49 -23.36
C LEU A 1021 -28.65 -106.12 -22.96
N THR A 1022 -27.58 -105.97 -23.75
CA THR A 1022 -26.29 -106.65 -23.49
C THR A 1022 -25.04 -105.75 -23.56
N GLY A 1023 -25.19 -104.43 -23.53
CA GLY A 1023 -24.03 -103.53 -23.68
C GLY A 1023 -24.14 -102.16 -22.99
N VAL A 1024 -25.05 -102.00 -22.03
CA VAL A 1024 -25.17 -100.76 -21.28
C VAL A 1024 -24.27 -100.83 -20.04
N LYS A 1025 -23.16 -100.13 -20.10
CA LYS A 1025 -22.29 -99.90 -18.96
C LYS A 1025 -22.51 -98.49 -18.41
N ASN A 1026 -22.59 -98.38 -17.09
CA ASN A 1026 -22.37 -97.12 -16.40
C ASN A 1026 -20.90 -96.68 -16.63
N GLN A 1027 -20.57 -95.39 -16.52
CA GLN A 1027 -19.20 -94.88 -16.49
C GLN A 1027 -18.30 -95.49 -15.39
N ARG A 1028 -18.84 -96.25 -14.42
CA ARG A 1028 -18.10 -97.08 -13.44
C ARG A 1028 -18.01 -98.57 -13.77
N ASP A 1029 -18.25 -98.98 -15.02
CA ASP A 1029 -18.13 -100.39 -15.47
C ASP A 1029 -19.08 -101.39 -14.74
N THR A 1030 -20.13 -100.91 -14.06
CA THR A 1030 -21.15 -101.73 -13.39
C THR A 1030 -22.26 -102.14 -14.36
N ALA A 1031 -22.72 -103.39 -14.25
CA ALA A 1031 -23.77 -103.95 -15.09
C ALA A 1031 -25.13 -103.31 -14.79
N VAL A 1032 -25.78 -102.75 -15.81
CA VAL A 1032 -27.15 -102.19 -15.70
C VAL A 1032 -28.16 -103.26 -16.10
N THR A 1033 -29.13 -103.56 -15.23
CA THR A 1033 -30.21 -104.52 -15.56
C THR A 1033 -31.45 -103.76 -16.02
N CYS A 1034 -31.82 -103.90 -17.29
CA CYS A 1034 -33.05 -103.31 -17.84
C CYS A 1034 -34.14 -104.39 -18.02
N LYS A 1035 -35.34 -104.16 -17.47
CA LYS A 1035 -36.52 -105.02 -17.63
C LYS A 1035 -37.64 -104.29 -18.37
N ARG A 1036 -38.41 -105.02 -19.17
CA ARG A 1036 -39.61 -104.51 -19.86
C ARG A 1036 -40.78 -104.41 -18.87
N SER A 1037 -41.45 -103.26 -18.82
CA SER A 1037 -42.67 -103.10 -18.00
C SER A 1037 -43.87 -103.83 -18.63
N ALA A 1038 -44.80 -104.33 -17.82
CA ALA A 1038 -45.95 -105.14 -18.25
C ALA A 1038 -46.98 -104.38 -19.11
N SER A 1039 -46.91 -103.05 -19.16
CA SER A 1039 -47.64 -102.22 -20.14
C SER A 1039 -46.74 -101.94 -21.34
N ALA A 1040 -47.12 -102.45 -22.51
CA ALA A 1040 -46.38 -102.29 -23.76
C ALA A 1040 -46.07 -100.80 -24.01
N SER A 1041 -44.76 -100.47 -24.06
CA SER A 1041 -44.09 -99.20 -24.45
C SER A 1041 -43.11 -98.61 -23.41
N GLN A 1042 -42.62 -99.35 -22.40
CA GLN A 1042 -41.62 -98.83 -21.43
C GLN A 1042 -40.50 -99.84 -21.08
N ILE A 1043 -39.26 -99.33 -20.96
CA ILE A 1043 -38.07 -100.03 -20.42
C ILE A 1043 -37.71 -99.40 -19.07
N VAL A 1044 -37.49 -100.22 -18.04
CA VAL A 1044 -37.03 -99.80 -16.70
C VAL A 1044 -35.63 -100.32 -16.48
N CYS A 1045 -34.65 -99.44 -16.28
CA CYS A 1045 -33.26 -99.80 -16.00
C CYS A 1045 -32.95 -99.55 -14.52
N VAL A 1046 -32.35 -100.54 -13.87
CA VAL A 1046 -31.95 -100.51 -12.46
C VAL A 1046 -30.46 -100.80 -12.38
N THR A 1047 -29.74 -99.96 -11.64
CA THR A 1047 -28.37 -100.23 -11.16
C THR A 1047 -28.49 -100.89 -9.79
N GLU A 1048 -27.78 -101.99 -9.53
CA GLU A 1048 -27.58 -102.48 -8.16
C GLU A 1048 -26.55 -101.63 -7.41
#